data_AF-A0A3D5D2D6-F1
#
_entry.id   AF-A0A3D5D2D6-F1
#
_cell.length_a   1.000
_cell.length_b   1.000
_cell.length_c   1.000
_cell.angle_alpha   90.00
_cell.angle_beta   90.00
_cell.angle_gamma   90.00
#
_symmetry.space_group_name_H-M   'P 1'
#
loop_
_entity.id
_entity.type
_entity.pdbx_description
1 polymer ?
#
loop_
_entity_poly.entity_id
_entity_poly.type
_entity_poly.pdbx_seq_one_letter_code
_entity_poly.pdbx_strand_id
1 'polypeptide(L)'
;MKHFARILALALAATGAVQADTVQTVDGRTLEGKISIDANGALSIAVDGKVTPVPFDKLKRAQFVAPVNKAGLSDVAFRLYHGNWKEWPVLAGQPVDKSGRMTGPLLDLTPLGSEGGEDARRVFPLRQGASLTRWSAPAVEGRPFTIRATITAGAGKGVILAQGGHQDGYSIYLKDGHLHFALRQKQQLIVARDEQPFPLNRPVKIMAELRADLMMALTVEGEEAATVELTDLLLTRPSEGLSVGYDQRPSMVSQYNHENHFQGFIENATLELASDALAFTGKLHAPKAGEYTFHLGADAQTQLEIGKLILKNANPGAPAAGKVQLAAGTHTFRLTYVQMAGQANGEQGVLNLHWEGPGLARQALSQVPSPQVNTWHPDNRVIPSAGVLMRDGSYYARPLEKLDFRAVHVKGAQLPRLEVSTLLMRALSLGQAQKLNTTKRGVLLMDGVYTSGKVMKIDAEKIYVSSIIFGIKEYHRDTDAAAVVFKTLDEDAAPRTLFRLHDGSMLFAEKFSVADGQLVMSNALCKDRTVPLAEVAEMQPRQVLDLLTGADQHWDNHSKAGQRFLQLRDLKIEEIVRQFREWQLRRDLGEQLLRETQKTMPELVAAEAAIKPRYEAERLKRDAANKVYQERRQAYEPARREHQAAEQRLTAECAKVDQAHSNVGRILQQRQWPAFKKLEAVEKEIAEKGET
;
A
#
# COMPACT_ATOMS: atom_id res chain seq x y z
N MET A 1 62.25 9.45 50.02
CA MET A 1 61.35 8.58 50.81
C MET A 1 60.39 9.45 51.60
N LYS A 2 59.07 9.27 51.40
CA LYS A 2 57.95 9.46 52.36
C LYS A 2 57.76 10.87 52.97
N HIS A 3 56.59 11.48 53.06
CA HIS A 3 55.23 11.25 52.57
C HIS A 3 54.54 12.60 52.80
N PHE A 4 54.07 13.26 51.73
CA PHE A 4 53.04 14.29 51.84
C PHE A 4 51.73 13.60 52.19
N ALA A 5 51.13 13.91 53.35
CA ALA A 5 49.82 13.39 53.71
C ALA A 5 49.03 14.43 54.51
N ARG A 6 47.98 14.95 53.85
CA ARG A 6 46.65 15.33 54.37
C ARG A 6 46.66 16.56 55.32
N ILE A 7 45.73 17.50 55.30
CA ILE A 7 44.27 17.40 55.15
C ILE A 7 43.80 18.77 54.61
N LEU A 8 43.08 18.80 53.50
CA LEU A 8 42.10 19.86 53.27
C LEU A 8 40.80 19.18 52.84
N ALA A 9 39.95 18.96 53.84
CA ALA A 9 38.55 18.66 53.62
C ALA A 9 37.89 19.95 53.12
N LEU A 10 37.57 20.00 51.83
CA LEU A 10 36.54 20.92 51.33
C LEU A 10 35.36 20.11 50.83
N ALA A 11 34.27 20.27 51.56
CA ALA A 11 32.95 19.88 51.15
C ALA A 11 32.60 20.55 49.82
N LEU A 12 32.34 19.74 48.80
CA LEU A 12 31.35 20.05 47.79
C LEU A 12 30.32 18.92 47.79
N ALA A 13 29.44 18.96 48.78
CA ALA A 13 28.11 18.37 48.65
C ALA A 13 27.31 19.29 47.71
N ALA A 14 27.57 19.15 46.41
CA ALA A 14 26.63 19.52 45.38
C ALA A 14 26.36 18.22 44.62
N THR A 15 25.29 17.51 45.01
CA THR A 15 24.65 16.51 44.17
C THR A 15 24.04 17.23 42.97
N GLY A 16 24.91 17.69 42.06
CA GLY A 16 24.51 17.97 40.69
C GLY A 16 24.07 16.64 40.12
N ALA A 17 22.82 16.57 39.66
CA ALA A 17 22.34 15.43 38.90
C ALA A 17 23.30 15.23 37.72
N VAL A 18 24.18 14.24 37.81
CA VAL A 18 25.07 13.89 36.71
C VAL A 18 24.18 13.28 35.65
N GLN A 19 24.06 14.01 34.53
CA GLN A 19 23.43 13.55 33.31
C GLN A 19 24.05 12.21 32.92
N ALA A 20 23.25 11.14 32.93
CA ALA A 20 23.76 9.80 32.71
C ALA A 20 23.76 9.47 31.20
N ASP A 21 24.95 9.39 30.61
CA ASP A 21 25.14 8.64 29.38
C ASP A 21 24.86 7.15 29.65
N THR A 22 24.68 6.36 28.59
CA THR A 22 24.35 4.92 28.73
C THR A 22 25.30 4.03 27.97
N VAL A 23 25.79 2.98 28.63
CA VAL A 23 26.56 1.90 28.03
C VAL A 23 25.77 0.61 28.13
N GLN A 24 25.54 -0.04 26.99
CA GLN A 24 25.06 -1.42 26.93
C GLN A 24 26.23 -2.33 26.61
N THR A 25 26.34 -3.43 27.35
CA THR A 25 27.37 -4.44 27.15
C THR A 25 26.83 -5.68 26.45
N VAL A 26 27.72 -6.47 25.84
CA VAL A 26 27.36 -7.69 25.07
C VAL A 26 26.69 -8.74 25.96
N ASP A 27 27.03 -8.81 27.24
CA ASP A 27 26.41 -9.68 28.24
C ASP A 27 25.04 -9.17 28.75
N GLY A 28 24.51 -8.10 28.14
CA GLY A 28 23.16 -7.60 28.40
C GLY A 28 23.05 -6.61 29.57
N ARG A 29 24.15 -6.22 30.20
CA ARG A 29 24.12 -5.19 31.26
C ARG A 29 23.96 -3.80 30.64
N THR A 30 23.26 -2.93 31.37
CA THR A 30 23.17 -1.51 31.06
C THR A 30 23.79 -0.74 32.22
N LEU A 31 24.77 0.11 31.93
CA LEU A 31 25.43 1.00 32.87
C LEU A 31 24.99 2.43 32.56
N GLU A 32 24.60 3.18 33.60
CA GLU A 32 24.16 4.56 33.51
C GLU A 32 25.17 5.45 34.25
N GLY A 33 25.75 6.43 33.57
CA GLY A 33 26.83 7.27 34.12
C GLY A 33 27.54 8.08 33.05
N LYS A 34 28.47 8.97 33.41
CA LYS A 34 29.16 9.83 32.43
C LYS A 34 30.17 9.03 31.61
N ILE A 35 30.07 9.05 30.28
CA ILE A 35 31.04 8.39 29.39
C ILE A 35 32.23 9.33 29.12
N SER A 36 33.43 8.75 29.08
CA SER A 36 34.64 9.41 28.62
C SER A 36 35.43 8.47 27.72
N ILE A 37 36.01 9.01 26.64
CA ILE A 37 36.92 8.29 25.75
C ILE A 37 38.31 8.94 25.88
N ASP A 38 39.34 8.15 26.16
CA ASP A 38 40.71 8.64 26.25
C ASP A 38 41.38 8.81 24.87
N ALA A 39 42.62 9.31 24.87
CA ALA A 39 43.34 9.60 23.63
C ALA A 39 43.57 8.37 22.74
N ASN A 40 43.63 7.17 23.33
CA ASN A 40 43.82 5.91 22.62
C ASN A 40 42.48 5.27 22.20
N GLY A 41 41.35 5.93 22.46
CA GLY A 41 40.02 5.43 22.15
C GLY A 41 39.43 4.50 23.22
N ALA A 42 40.04 4.39 24.41
CA ALA A 42 39.51 3.54 25.48
C ALA A 42 38.29 4.20 26.14
N LEU A 43 37.17 3.48 26.16
CA LEU A 43 35.91 3.96 26.73
C LEU A 43 35.84 3.63 28.23
N SER A 44 35.44 4.60 29.03
CA SER A 44 35.12 4.42 30.45
C SER A 44 33.79 5.07 30.79
N ILE A 45 33.09 4.53 31.78
CA ILE A 45 31.86 5.11 32.32
C ILE A 45 32.00 5.37 33.82
N ALA A 46 31.65 6.57 34.27
CA ALA A 46 31.64 6.97 35.67
C ALA A 46 30.24 6.79 36.26
N VAL A 47 30.06 5.76 37.10
CA VAL A 47 28.81 5.45 37.80
C VAL A 47 29.02 5.78 39.27
N ASP A 48 28.19 6.67 39.84
CA ASP A 48 28.30 7.13 41.24
C ASP A 48 29.72 7.58 41.64
N GLY A 49 30.42 8.27 40.72
CA GLY A 49 31.80 8.74 40.92
C GLY A 49 32.89 7.68 40.74
N LYS A 50 32.54 6.40 40.56
CA LYS A 50 33.49 5.33 40.23
C LYS A 50 33.63 5.18 38.71
N VAL A 51 34.83 5.48 38.22
CA VAL A 51 35.19 5.27 36.80
C VAL A 51 35.45 3.79 36.57
N THR A 52 34.71 3.19 35.64
CA THR A 52 34.84 1.79 35.24
C THR A 52 35.23 1.73 33.76
N PRO A 53 36.37 1.13 33.39
CA PRO A 53 36.71 0.91 31.99
C PRO A 53 35.73 -0.06 31.36
N VAL A 54 35.33 0.20 30.12
CA VAL A 54 34.45 -0.65 29.33
C VAL A 54 35.25 -1.19 28.15
N PRO A 55 35.75 -2.44 28.24
CA PRO A 55 36.48 -3.05 27.14
C PRO A 55 35.64 -3.08 25.86
N PHE A 56 36.27 -2.78 24.72
CA PHE A 56 35.58 -2.62 23.45
C PHE A 56 34.91 -3.91 22.95
N ASP A 57 35.47 -5.08 23.28
CA ASP A 57 34.88 -6.40 23.01
C ASP A 57 33.66 -6.72 23.88
N LYS A 58 33.49 -5.99 24.98
CA LYS A 58 32.33 -6.08 25.87
C LYS A 58 31.30 -4.99 25.61
N LEU A 59 31.65 -3.94 24.86
CA LEU A 59 30.74 -2.88 24.49
C LEU A 59 29.79 -3.39 23.40
N LYS A 60 28.48 -3.16 23.57
CA LYS A 60 27.47 -3.33 22.53
C LYS A 60 27.06 -1.98 21.94
N ARG A 61 26.96 -0.96 22.80
CA ARG A 61 26.52 0.39 22.43
C ARG A 61 26.87 1.39 23.53
N ALA A 62 27.34 2.58 23.15
CA ALA A 62 27.49 3.74 24.01
C ALA A 62 26.65 4.89 23.46
N GLN A 63 25.78 5.48 24.28
CA GLN A 63 24.93 6.62 23.92
C GLN A 63 25.31 7.82 24.77
N PHE A 64 25.63 8.92 24.08
CA PHE A 64 25.99 10.20 24.67
C PHE A 64 24.72 11.06 24.71
N VAL A 65 24.18 11.28 25.90
CA VAL A 65 22.85 11.88 26.06
C VAL A 65 22.99 13.40 25.98
N ALA A 66 22.22 14.04 25.08
CA ALA A 66 21.97 15.48 25.12
C ALA A 66 20.88 15.80 26.18
N PRO A 67 20.92 16.95 26.88
CA PRO A 67 19.98 17.24 27.96
C PRO A 67 18.56 17.39 27.41
N VAL A 68 17.62 16.56 27.88
CA VAL A 68 16.19 16.70 27.61
C VAL A 68 15.49 17.06 28.91
N ASN A 69 14.95 18.29 28.97
CA ASN A 69 14.34 18.84 30.19
C ASN A 69 12.84 18.52 30.37
N LYS A 70 12.23 17.75 29.45
CA LYS A 70 10.79 17.44 29.50
C LYS A 70 10.55 15.99 29.89
N ALA A 71 9.89 15.80 31.04
CA ALA A 71 9.50 14.49 31.53
C ALA A 71 8.49 13.81 30.59
N GLY A 72 8.61 12.50 30.39
CA GLY A 72 7.69 11.71 29.56
C GLY A 72 8.40 10.84 28.52
N LEU A 73 7.67 10.38 27.51
CA LEU A 73 8.24 9.53 26.47
C LEU A 73 8.79 10.34 25.28
N SER A 74 9.79 9.80 24.60
CA SER A 74 10.22 10.25 23.28
C SER A 74 10.67 9.07 22.42
N ASP A 75 10.87 9.32 21.12
CA ASP A 75 11.36 8.32 20.15
C ASP A 75 10.56 7.00 20.19
N VAL A 76 9.25 7.09 20.43
CA VAL A 76 8.39 5.91 20.55
C VAL A 76 8.15 5.31 19.16
N ALA A 77 8.64 4.10 18.98
CA ALA A 77 8.32 3.22 17.86
C ALA A 77 7.40 2.07 18.33
N PHE A 78 6.67 1.47 17.40
CA PHE A 78 5.89 0.27 17.66
C PHE A 78 6.15 -0.80 16.61
N ARG A 79 5.94 -2.05 17.02
CA ARG A 79 5.80 -3.22 16.14
C ARG A 79 4.53 -3.95 16.50
N LEU A 80 3.73 -4.28 15.49
CA LEU A 80 2.53 -5.09 15.59
C LEU A 80 2.78 -6.44 14.93
N TYR A 81 2.29 -7.47 15.59
CA TYR A 81 2.34 -8.84 15.17
C TYR A 81 0.92 -9.42 15.20
N HIS A 82 0.59 -10.23 14.21
CA HIS A 82 -0.61 -11.03 14.14
C HIS A 82 -0.27 -12.49 14.39
N GLY A 83 -1.12 -13.18 15.14
CA GLY A 83 -0.94 -14.60 15.43
C GLY A 83 -2.19 -15.22 16.04
N ASN A 84 -2.10 -16.48 16.46
CA ASN A 84 -3.20 -17.18 17.14
C ASN A 84 -2.69 -17.72 18.48
N TRP A 85 -2.30 -16.82 19.38
CA TRP A 85 -1.63 -17.18 20.64
C TRP A 85 -2.65 -17.44 21.75
N LYS A 86 -2.51 -18.59 22.42
CA LYS A 86 -3.26 -18.94 23.63
C LYS A 86 -2.51 -18.61 24.92
N GLU A 87 -1.21 -18.32 24.80
CA GLU A 87 -0.28 -18.00 25.88
C GLU A 87 0.60 -16.81 25.49
N TRP A 88 1.35 -16.24 26.44
CA TRP A 88 2.21 -15.08 26.18
C TRP A 88 3.21 -15.33 25.03
N PRO A 89 3.15 -14.55 23.93
CA PRO A 89 3.96 -14.83 22.76
C PRO A 89 5.43 -14.44 22.95
N VAL A 90 6.32 -15.23 22.38
CA VAL A 90 7.72 -14.85 22.17
C VAL A 90 7.81 -14.08 20.85
N LEU A 91 7.85 -12.74 20.94
CA LEU A 91 7.88 -11.85 19.78
C LEU A 91 9.28 -11.72 19.13
N ALA A 92 10.33 -12.10 19.85
CA ALA A 92 11.69 -12.05 19.31
C ALA A 92 11.81 -13.01 18.11
N GLY A 93 12.23 -12.47 16.96
CA GLY A 93 12.37 -13.24 15.71
C GLY A 93 11.06 -13.49 14.94
N GLN A 94 9.90 -13.07 15.47
CA GLN A 94 8.66 -13.11 14.70
C GLN A 94 8.67 -12.05 13.59
N PRO A 95 8.14 -12.36 12.40
CA PRO A 95 8.01 -11.37 11.34
C PRO A 95 7.02 -10.27 11.77
N VAL A 96 7.37 -9.03 11.50
CA VAL A 96 6.56 -7.86 11.87
C VAL A 96 5.50 -7.61 10.81
N ASP A 97 4.23 -7.50 11.22
CA ASP A 97 3.11 -7.26 10.30
C ASP A 97 2.85 -5.77 10.08
N LYS A 98 3.18 -4.93 11.06
CA LYS A 98 3.10 -3.47 10.90
C LYS A 98 4.07 -2.78 11.86
N SER A 99 4.71 -1.71 11.41
CA SER A 99 5.66 -0.93 12.22
C SER A 99 5.53 0.56 11.96
N GLY A 100 5.85 1.35 12.98
CA GLY A 100 5.70 2.79 12.91
C GLY A 100 6.31 3.54 14.08
N ARG A 101 6.20 4.86 14.02
CA ARG A 101 6.66 5.79 15.06
C ARG A 101 5.53 6.72 15.46
N MET A 102 5.33 6.88 16.77
CA MET A 102 4.36 7.84 17.31
C MET A 102 4.82 9.26 16.99
N THR A 103 3.86 10.17 16.76
CA THR A 103 4.13 11.59 16.49
C THR A 103 4.36 12.40 17.76
N GLY A 104 3.87 11.91 18.90
CA GLY A 104 3.92 12.57 20.19
C GLY A 104 4.46 11.68 21.32
N PRO A 105 4.49 12.21 22.55
CA PRO A 105 5.04 11.53 23.73
C PRO A 105 4.03 10.59 24.43
N LEU A 106 2.85 10.40 23.84
CA LEU A 106 1.78 9.57 24.41
C LEU A 106 1.56 8.34 23.53
N LEU A 107 1.41 7.19 24.17
CA LEU A 107 1.04 5.93 23.53
C LEU A 107 -0.47 5.92 23.25
N ASP A 108 -0.88 5.26 22.17
CA ASP A 108 -2.28 4.90 21.97
C ASP A 108 -2.38 3.63 21.12
N LEU A 109 -3.56 3.03 21.07
CA LEU A 109 -3.79 1.77 20.37
C LEU A 109 -4.20 1.94 18.90
N THR A 110 -4.10 3.15 18.32
CA THR A 110 -4.37 3.34 16.88
C THR A 110 -3.51 2.47 15.94
N PRO A 111 -2.31 1.97 16.31
CA PRO A 111 -1.59 1.00 15.49
C PRO A 111 -2.36 -0.30 15.21
N LEU A 112 -3.27 -0.74 16.09
CA LEU A 112 -4.06 -1.97 15.92
C LEU A 112 -5.07 -1.92 14.77
N GLY A 113 -5.36 -0.73 14.24
CA GLY A 113 -6.36 -0.51 13.20
C GLY A 113 -7.62 0.19 13.71
N SER A 114 -8.34 0.80 12.75
CA SER A 114 -9.61 1.54 12.85
C SER A 114 -9.76 2.45 14.08
N GLU A 115 -9.53 3.76 13.89
CA GLU A 115 -10.29 4.83 14.56
C GLU A 115 -10.75 4.57 16.01
N GLY A 116 -9.84 4.11 16.86
CA GLY A 116 -9.87 4.41 18.28
C GLY A 116 -11.04 4.01 19.17
N GLY A 117 -12.07 3.32 18.68
CA GLY A 117 -13.28 3.12 19.49
C GLY A 117 -14.27 2.06 19.04
N GLU A 118 -14.08 1.39 17.91
CA GLU A 118 -15.09 0.48 17.38
C GLU A 118 -14.68 -0.99 17.53
N ASP A 119 -15.29 -1.63 18.52
CA ASP A 119 -15.46 -3.08 18.68
C ASP A 119 -14.18 -3.94 18.71
N ALA A 120 -13.65 -4.16 19.92
CA ALA A 120 -12.47 -5.01 20.17
C ALA A 120 -12.76 -6.52 19.98
N ARG A 121 -13.96 -6.91 19.53
CA ARG A 121 -14.33 -8.31 19.30
C ARG A 121 -13.38 -8.98 18.32
N ARG A 122 -12.96 -10.21 18.65
CA ARG A 122 -12.08 -11.04 17.82
C ARG A 122 -12.76 -12.32 17.36
N VAL A 123 -13.59 -12.90 18.23
CA VAL A 123 -14.37 -14.09 17.93
C VAL A 123 -15.82 -13.70 17.73
N PHE A 124 -16.33 -13.99 16.54
CA PHE A 124 -17.69 -13.74 16.13
C PHE A 124 -18.39 -15.09 15.99
N PRO A 125 -19.17 -15.53 16.99
CA PRO A 125 -20.06 -16.67 16.82
C PRO A 125 -21.21 -16.26 15.89
N LEU A 126 -21.43 -17.05 14.86
CA LEU A 126 -22.38 -16.74 13.79
C LEU A 126 -23.42 -17.85 13.70
N ARG A 127 -24.70 -17.45 13.67
CA ARG A 127 -25.82 -18.37 13.51
C ARG A 127 -26.32 -18.30 12.07
N GLN A 128 -26.82 -19.41 11.53
CA GLN A 128 -27.50 -19.40 10.25
C GLN A 128 -28.64 -18.38 10.26
N GLY A 129 -28.77 -17.58 9.19
CA GLY A 129 -29.72 -16.48 9.09
C GLY A 129 -29.30 -15.19 9.80
N ALA A 130 -28.13 -15.16 10.45
CA ALA A 130 -27.62 -13.92 11.05
C ALA A 130 -27.28 -12.88 9.97
N SER A 131 -27.52 -11.61 10.30
CA SER A 131 -27.11 -10.45 9.52
C SER A 131 -26.51 -9.41 10.46
N LEU A 132 -25.28 -8.99 10.16
CA LEU A 132 -24.57 -7.95 10.87
C LEU A 132 -24.46 -6.75 9.93
N THR A 133 -24.68 -5.54 10.46
CA THR A 133 -24.39 -4.31 9.72
C THR A 133 -22.89 -4.17 9.48
N ARG A 134 -22.49 -3.27 8.58
CA ARG A 134 -21.07 -2.98 8.29
C ARG A 134 -20.23 -2.77 9.55
N TRP A 135 -20.75 -2.02 10.52
CA TRP A 135 -20.05 -1.64 11.74
C TRP A 135 -20.16 -2.67 12.86
N SER A 136 -21.09 -3.62 12.75
CA SER A 136 -21.21 -4.75 13.68
C SER A 136 -20.51 -6.02 13.17
N ALA A 137 -20.10 -6.02 11.89
CA ALA A 137 -19.38 -7.09 11.24
C ALA A 137 -17.87 -7.04 11.58
N PRO A 138 -17.15 -8.16 11.42
CA PRO A 138 -15.72 -8.21 11.72
C PRO A 138 -14.89 -7.19 10.92
N ALA A 139 -14.00 -6.51 11.63
CA ALA A 139 -13.01 -5.57 11.08
C ALA A 139 -11.82 -6.35 10.48
N VAL A 140 -12.01 -6.88 9.27
CA VAL A 140 -11.02 -7.71 8.57
C VAL A 140 -9.91 -6.91 7.87
N GLU A 141 -9.97 -5.59 7.89
CA GLU A 141 -9.02 -4.74 7.17
C GLU A 141 -7.56 -4.90 7.64
N GLY A 142 -6.68 -5.26 6.70
CA GLY A 142 -5.26 -5.51 6.91
C GLY A 142 -4.97 -6.70 7.83
N ARG A 143 -5.96 -7.56 8.09
CA ARG A 143 -5.89 -8.54 9.18
C ARG A 143 -6.17 -9.96 8.69
N PRO A 144 -5.32 -10.94 9.06
CA PRO A 144 -5.61 -12.35 8.86
C PRO A 144 -6.85 -12.79 9.66
N PHE A 145 -7.61 -13.73 9.12
CA PHE A 145 -8.77 -14.29 9.82
C PHE A 145 -9.06 -15.72 9.40
N THR A 146 -9.76 -16.44 10.26
CA THR A 146 -10.17 -17.82 10.05
C THR A 146 -11.68 -17.93 10.23
N ILE A 147 -12.34 -18.60 9.29
CA ILE A 147 -13.75 -18.98 9.39
C ILE A 147 -13.81 -20.48 9.58
N ARG A 148 -14.58 -20.94 10.56
CA ARG A 148 -14.85 -22.36 10.81
C ARG A 148 -16.35 -22.58 10.82
N ALA A 149 -16.79 -23.72 10.30
CA ALA A 149 -18.18 -24.15 10.43
C ALA A 149 -18.28 -25.67 10.24
N THR A 150 -19.37 -26.25 10.75
CA THR A 150 -19.83 -27.59 10.38
C THR A 150 -21.05 -27.44 9.49
N ILE A 151 -20.99 -28.01 8.29
CA ILE A 151 -21.96 -27.80 7.22
C ILE A 151 -22.61 -29.13 6.87
N THR A 152 -23.94 -29.19 6.95
CA THR A 152 -24.74 -30.30 6.42
C THR A 152 -25.51 -29.77 5.21
N ALA A 153 -24.96 -29.95 4.01
CA ALA A 153 -25.55 -29.43 2.78
C ALA A 153 -26.59 -30.40 2.19
N GLY A 154 -27.79 -29.90 1.90
CA GLY A 154 -28.84 -30.65 1.19
C GLY A 154 -28.74 -30.55 -0.34
N ALA A 155 -27.97 -29.59 -0.85
CA ALA A 155 -27.74 -29.38 -2.28
C ALA A 155 -26.32 -28.88 -2.54
N GLY A 156 -25.80 -29.10 -3.75
CA GLY A 156 -24.48 -28.62 -4.20
C GLY A 156 -24.42 -27.11 -4.51
N LYS A 157 -25.31 -26.30 -3.93
CA LYS A 157 -25.39 -24.85 -4.17
C LYS A 157 -25.85 -24.10 -2.92
N GLY A 158 -25.40 -22.85 -2.77
CA GLY A 158 -25.89 -21.90 -1.79
C GLY A 158 -24.78 -21.19 -1.01
N VAL A 159 -25.04 -19.96 -0.57
CA VAL A 159 -24.06 -19.14 0.17
C VAL A 159 -24.02 -19.51 1.64
N ILE A 160 -22.87 -19.93 2.15
CA ILE A 160 -22.68 -20.30 3.56
C ILE A 160 -22.46 -19.05 4.40
N LEU A 161 -21.57 -18.15 3.97
CA LEU A 161 -21.26 -16.90 4.65
C LEU A 161 -20.78 -15.87 3.63
N ALA A 162 -21.17 -14.61 3.77
CA ALA A 162 -20.64 -13.52 2.97
C ALA A 162 -20.48 -12.24 3.80
N GLN A 163 -19.45 -11.46 3.53
CA GLN A 163 -19.34 -10.07 3.98
C GLN A 163 -18.84 -9.20 2.83
N GLY A 164 -19.44 -8.02 2.66
CA GLY A 164 -19.05 -7.08 1.60
C GLY A 164 -19.82 -7.27 0.31
N GLY A 165 -19.18 -6.92 -0.81
CA GLY A 165 -19.83 -6.97 -2.12
C GLY A 165 -18.83 -6.95 -3.27
N HIS A 166 -19.27 -6.47 -4.43
CA HIS A 166 -18.48 -6.52 -5.67
C HIS A 166 -17.19 -5.67 -5.67
N GLN A 167 -17.05 -4.72 -4.74
CA GLN A 167 -15.84 -3.89 -4.62
C GLN A 167 -14.78 -4.57 -3.75
N ASP A 168 -15.13 -4.83 -2.49
CA ASP A 168 -14.31 -5.51 -1.49
C ASP A 168 -15.22 -6.41 -0.64
N GLY A 169 -14.77 -7.61 -0.33
CA GLY A 169 -15.56 -8.59 0.42
C GLY A 169 -15.00 -10.00 0.34
N TYR A 170 -15.63 -10.93 1.05
CA TYR A 170 -15.32 -12.36 1.00
C TYR A 170 -16.57 -13.20 1.15
N SER A 171 -16.59 -14.39 0.57
CA SER A 171 -17.70 -15.32 0.74
C SER A 171 -17.28 -16.78 0.64
N ILE A 172 -17.97 -17.62 1.41
CA ILE A 172 -17.89 -19.09 1.33
C ILE A 172 -19.22 -19.57 0.77
N TYR A 173 -19.19 -20.38 -0.29
CA TYR A 173 -20.40 -20.85 -0.94
C TYR A 173 -20.19 -22.18 -1.64
N LEU A 174 -21.29 -22.93 -1.81
CA LEU A 174 -21.36 -24.06 -2.73
C LEU A 174 -21.84 -23.58 -4.10
N LYS A 175 -21.19 -24.08 -5.15
CA LYS A 175 -21.61 -23.90 -6.54
C LYS A 175 -21.17 -25.13 -7.32
N ASP A 176 -22.06 -25.65 -8.16
CA ASP A 176 -21.82 -26.83 -9.00
C ASP A 176 -21.26 -28.03 -8.22
N GLY A 177 -21.67 -28.19 -6.96
CA GLY A 177 -21.22 -29.29 -6.09
C GLY A 177 -19.87 -29.07 -5.41
N HIS A 178 -19.19 -27.95 -5.62
CA HIS A 178 -17.87 -27.65 -5.03
C HIS A 178 -17.92 -26.51 -4.02
N LEU A 179 -17.09 -26.60 -3.00
CA LEU A 179 -16.89 -25.53 -2.02
C LEU A 179 -15.95 -24.47 -2.58
N HIS A 180 -16.36 -23.21 -2.47
CA HIS A 180 -15.62 -22.06 -2.93
C HIS A 180 -15.39 -21.10 -1.76
N PHE A 181 -14.17 -20.58 -1.66
CA PHE A 181 -13.84 -19.41 -0.87
C PHE A 181 -13.39 -18.29 -1.81
N ALA A 182 -14.18 -17.23 -1.87
CA ALA A 182 -13.95 -16.09 -2.74
C ALA A 182 -13.54 -14.84 -1.97
N LEU A 183 -12.70 -14.04 -2.60
CA LEU A 183 -12.24 -12.74 -2.13
C LEU A 183 -12.43 -11.72 -3.25
N ARG A 184 -13.03 -10.58 -2.91
CA ARG A 184 -13.07 -9.38 -3.75
C ARG A 184 -12.08 -8.36 -3.21
N GLN A 185 -11.18 -7.90 -4.06
CA GLN A 185 -10.20 -6.85 -3.74
C GLN A 185 -10.13 -5.87 -4.89
N LYS A 186 -10.53 -4.61 -4.66
CA LYS A 186 -10.53 -3.56 -5.71
C LYS A 186 -11.23 -4.05 -6.99
N GLN A 187 -12.40 -4.67 -6.83
CA GLN A 187 -13.21 -5.28 -7.89
C GLN A 187 -12.63 -6.53 -8.56
N GLN A 188 -11.42 -6.98 -8.21
CA GLN A 188 -10.87 -8.24 -8.69
C GLN A 188 -11.45 -9.40 -7.87
N LEU A 189 -11.88 -10.47 -8.55
CA LEU A 189 -12.40 -11.68 -7.91
C LEU A 189 -11.32 -12.76 -7.92
N ILE A 190 -10.99 -13.26 -6.73
CA ILE A 190 -10.05 -14.36 -6.53
C ILE A 190 -10.84 -15.49 -5.84
N VAL A 191 -10.68 -16.73 -6.30
CA VAL A 191 -11.47 -17.86 -5.78
C VAL A 191 -10.57 -19.07 -5.56
N ALA A 192 -10.54 -19.58 -4.34
CA ALA A 192 -10.05 -20.92 -4.01
C ALA A 192 -11.24 -21.88 -4.09
N ARG A 193 -11.14 -22.90 -4.93
CA ARG A 193 -12.20 -23.89 -5.15
C ARG A 193 -11.66 -25.28 -4.84
N ASP A 194 -12.38 -26.00 -3.99
CA ASP A 194 -12.12 -27.42 -3.73
C ASP A 194 -12.10 -28.23 -5.04
N GLU A 195 -11.14 -29.14 -5.15
CA GLU A 195 -11.03 -30.07 -6.28
C GLU A 195 -12.04 -31.21 -6.18
N GLN A 196 -12.39 -31.62 -4.96
CA GLN A 196 -13.32 -32.73 -4.72
C GLN A 196 -14.77 -32.23 -4.62
N PRO A 197 -15.75 -33.06 -5.00
CA PRO A 197 -17.16 -32.75 -4.75
C PRO A 197 -17.44 -32.68 -3.25
N PHE A 198 -18.20 -31.67 -2.84
CA PHE A 198 -18.57 -31.48 -1.45
C PHE A 198 -19.54 -32.58 -0.98
N PRO A 199 -19.28 -33.26 0.15
CA PRO A 199 -20.18 -34.29 0.64
C PRO A 199 -21.56 -33.73 1.04
N LEU A 200 -22.62 -34.34 0.53
CA LEU A 200 -24.01 -33.93 0.82
C LEU A 200 -24.64 -34.79 1.92
N ASN A 201 -25.64 -34.24 2.59
CA ASN A 201 -26.50 -34.92 3.58
C ASN A 201 -25.77 -35.54 4.78
N ARG A 202 -24.58 -35.03 5.10
CA ARG A 202 -23.84 -35.35 6.33
C ARG A 202 -23.11 -34.11 6.86
N PRO A 203 -22.78 -34.06 8.16
CA PRO A 203 -21.96 -32.99 8.71
C PRO A 203 -20.55 -33.03 8.12
N VAL A 204 -20.06 -31.87 7.67
CA VAL A 204 -18.71 -31.67 7.14
C VAL A 204 -18.06 -30.47 7.80
N LYS A 205 -16.89 -30.65 8.40
CA LYS A 205 -16.09 -29.55 8.96
C LYS A 205 -15.34 -28.82 7.86
N ILE A 206 -15.50 -27.51 7.82
CA ILE A 206 -14.78 -26.64 6.90
C ILE A 206 -13.99 -25.59 7.67
N MET A 207 -12.89 -25.15 7.07
CA MET A 207 -12.12 -24.00 7.49
C MET A 207 -11.71 -23.19 6.26
N ALA A 208 -11.90 -21.88 6.30
CA ALA A 208 -11.42 -20.95 5.29
C ALA A 208 -10.52 -19.91 5.96
N GLU A 209 -9.38 -19.62 5.37
CA GLU A 209 -8.34 -18.78 5.99
C GLU A 209 -7.83 -17.72 5.02
N LEU A 210 -7.72 -16.50 5.53
CA LEU A 210 -6.86 -15.46 4.97
C LEU A 210 -5.63 -15.37 5.86
N ARG A 211 -4.47 -15.85 5.38
CA ARG A 211 -3.24 -16.02 6.17
C ARG A 211 -2.28 -14.82 6.03
N ALA A 212 -1.40 -14.60 7.01
CA ALA A 212 -0.43 -13.49 7.04
C ALA A 212 0.67 -13.57 5.97
N ASP A 213 0.92 -14.76 5.44
CA ASP A 213 1.81 -15.04 4.32
C ASP A 213 1.15 -14.78 2.94
N LEU A 214 0.00 -14.11 2.93
CA LEU A 214 -0.82 -13.80 1.75
C LEU A 214 -1.37 -15.04 1.04
N MET A 215 -1.58 -16.14 1.77
CA MET A 215 -2.27 -17.30 1.24
C MET A 215 -3.75 -17.29 1.63
N MET A 216 -4.62 -17.56 0.66
CA MET A 216 -6.04 -17.85 0.86
C MET A 216 -6.24 -19.36 0.77
N ALA A 217 -6.71 -19.99 1.84
CA ALA A 217 -6.80 -21.44 1.92
C ALA A 217 -8.19 -21.93 2.30
N LEU A 218 -8.54 -23.11 1.81
CA LEU A 218 -9.75 -23.84 2.11
C LEU A 218 -9.37 -25.25 2.58
N THR A 219 -9.95 -25.67 3.70
CA THR A 219 -9.72 -26.99 4.30
C THR A 219 -11.06 -27.67 4.53
N VAL A 220 -11.17 -28.94 4.16
CA VAL A 220 -12.36 -29.78 4.32
C VAL A 220 -11.96 -31.04 5.07
N GLU A 221 -12.61 -31.34 6.19
CA GLU A 221 -12.27 -32.49 7.06
C GLU A 221 -10.81 -32.54 7.52
N GLY A 222 -10.16 -31.37 7.63
CA GLY A 222 -8.76 -31.26 8.04
C GLY A 222 -7.75 -31.36 6.90
N GLU A 223 -8.17 -31.71 5.68
CA GLU A 223 -7.33 -31.76 4.50
C GLU A 223 -7.40 -30.43 3.73
N GLU A 224 -6.25 -29.90 3.30
CA GLU A 224 -6.19 -28.67 2.50
C GLU A 224 -6.75 -28.95 1.09
N ALA A 225 -7.93 -28.39 0.83
CA ALA A 225 -8.72 -28.65 -0.37
C ALA A 225 -8.38 -27.70 -1.52
N ALA A 226 -7.95 -26.47 -1.21
CA ALA A 226 -7.50 -25.49 -2.18
C ALA A 226 -6.69 -24.38 -1.51
N THR A 227 -5.70 -23.85 -2.22
CA THR A 227 -4.88 -22.73 -1.76
C THR A 227 -4.53 -21.81 -2.93
N VAL A 228 -4.62 -20.49 -2.72
CA VAL A 228 -4.35 -19.45 -3.72
C VAL A 228 -3.47 -18.36 -3.11
N GLU A 229 -2.40 -17.96 -3.80
CA GLU A 229 -1.59 -16.81 -3.40
C GLU A 229 -2.30 -15.50 -3.74
N LEU A 230 -2.29 -14.57 -2.80
CA LEU A 230 -2.86 -13.24 -2.94
C LEU A 230 -1.78 -12.19 -3.12
N THR A 231 -2.15 -11.10 -3.80
CA THR A 231 -1.30 -9.92 -3.90
C THR A 231 -1.33 -9.08 -2.62
N ASP A 232 -2.41 -9.18 -1.84
CA ASP A 232 -2.64 -8.36 -0.64
C ASP A 232 -3.68 -9.00 0.29
N LEU A 233 -3.76 -8.50 1.53
CA LEU A 233 -4.93 -8.74 2.40
C LEU A 233 -6.08 -7.79 1.98
N LEU A 234 -7.27 -7.97 2.57
CA LEU A 234 -8.34 -6.96 2.43
C LEU A 234 -7.87 -5.68 3.11
N LEU A 235 -7.43 -4.66 2.38
CA LEU A 235 -6.88 -3.44 2.99
C LEU A 235 -7.93 -2.44 3.48
N THR A 236 -9.19 -2.63 3.09
CA THR A 236 -10.32 -1.77 3.40
C THR A 236 -11.41 -2.59 4.05
N ARG A 237 -12.12 -1.98 5.01
CA ARG A 237 -13.31 -2.62 5.58
C ARG A 237 -14.36 -2.76 4.49
N PRO A 238 -14.89 -3.97 4.22
CA PRO A 238 -15.94 -4.16 3.25
C PRO A 238 -17.11 -3.18 3.47
N SER A 239 -17.70 -2.68 2.38
CA SER A 239 -18.75 -1.65 2.42
C SER A 239 -20.08 -2.18 2.94
N GLU A 240 -20.32 -3.47 2.77
CA GLU A 240 -21.52 -4.17 3.25
C GLU A 240 -21.13 -5.05 4.45
N GLY A 241 -22.08 -5.26 5.37
CA GLY A 241 -21.89 -6.12 6.55
C GLY A 241 -21.85 -7.62 6.22
N LEU A 242 -22.08 -8.47 7.23
CA LEU A 242 -21.93 -9.94 7.13
C LEU A 242 -23.27 -10.67 7.20
N SER A 243 -23.50 -11.67 6.36
CA SER A 243 -24.65 -12.57 6.39
C SER A 243 -24.24 -14.05 6.41
N VAL A 244 -25.06 -14.90 7.03
CA VAL A 244 -24.85 -16.36 7.08
C VAL A 244 -26.04 -17.11 6.50
N GLY A 245 -25.78 -18.03 5.57
CA GLY A 245 -26.78 -18.77 4.82
C GLY A 245 -27.30 -18.06 3.56
N TYR A 246 -26.84 -16.83 3.30
CA TYR A 246 -27.16 -16.03 2.11
C TYR A 246 -26.15 -14.89 1.94
N ASP A 247 -26.16 -14.23 0.79
CA ASP A 247 -25.43 -12.97 0.55
C ASP A 247 -26.41 -11.80 0.53
N GLN A 248 -26.11 -10.75 1.27
CA GLN A 248 -27.02 -9.62 1.44
C GLN A 248 -26.96 -8.65 0.24
N ARG A 249 -27.96 -7.76 0.17
CA ARG A 249 -28.11 -6.78 -0.90
C ARG A 249 -27.41 -5.46 -0.55
N PRO A 250 -26.98 -4.63 -1.53
CA PRO A 250 -27.34 -4.71 -2.96
C PRO A 250 -26.38 -5.50 -3.85
N SER A 251 -25.18 -5.87 -3.40
CA SER A 251 -24.18 -6.44 -4.32
C SER A 251 -23.58 -7.76 -3.84
N MET A 252 -23.52 -8.73 -4.75
CA MET A 252 -22.95 -10.04 -4.47
C MET A 252 -21.43 -9.97 -4.43
N VAL A 253 -20.82 -10.70 -3.50
CA VAL A 253 -19.36 -10.84 -3.46
C VAL A 253 -18.85 -11.62 -4.68
N SER A 254 -19.50 -12.75 -5.01
CA SER A 254 -19.04 -13.67 -6.06
C SER A 254 -20.11 -13.95 -7.13
N GLN A 255 -19.82 -14.89 -8.03
CA GLN A 255 -20.63 -15.27 -9.20
C GLN A 255 -21.78 -16.22 -8.84
N TYR A 256 -22.71 -15.75 -8.00
CA TYR A 256 -24.00 -16.37 -7.70
C TYR A 256 -25.11 -15.31 -7.69
N ASN A 257 -26.37 -15.73 -7.79
CA ASN A 257 -27.52 -14.82 -7.76
C ASN A 257 -28.04 -14.61 -6.33
N HIS A 258 -28.94 -13.62 -6.16
CA HIS A 258 -29.53 -13.25 -4.86
C HIS A 258 -30.49 -14.31 -4.29
N GLU A 259 -30.92 -15.28 -5.09
CA GLU A 259 -31.79 -16.37 -4.65
C GLU A 259 -30.99 -17.57 -4.11
N ASN A 260 -29.65 -17.54 -4.19
CA ASN A 260 -28.75 -18.64 -3.85
C ASN A 260 -28.57 -18.83 -2.33
N HIS A 261 -29.68 -18.96 -1.61
CA HIS A 261 -29.72 -19.27 -0.19
C HIS A 261 -29.21 -20.69 0.05
N PHE A 262 -28.50 -20.88 1.16
CA PHE A 262 -28.00 -22.19 1.56
C PHE A 262 -29.14 -23.13 1.94
N GLN A 263 -29.11 -24.33 1.35
CA GLN A 263 -30.06 -25.40 1.64
C GLN A 263 -29.37 -26.43 2.54
N GLY A 264 -29.73 -26.45 3.83
CA GLY A 264 -29.11 -27.32 4.82
C GLY A 264 -28.90 -26.61 6.16
N PHE A 265 -27.99 -27.15 6.97
CA PHE A 265 -27.67 -26.65 8.29
C PHE A 265 -26.23 -26.12 8.35
N ILE A 266 -26.07 -24.95 8.98
CA ILE A 266 -24.77 -24.33 9.30
C ILE A 266 -24.66 -24.29 10.82
N GLU A 267 -23.74 -25.07 11.37
CA GLU A 267 -23.53 -25.22 12.81
C GLU A 267 -22.12 -24.79 13.20
N ASN A 268 -21.98 -24.29 14.44
CA ASN A 268 -20.69 -23.86 15.00
C ASN A 268 -19.91 -22.90 14.09
N ALA A 269 -20.63 -22.05 13.34
CA ALA A 269 -19.99 -21.06 12.50
C ALA A 269 -19.34 -19.99 13.36
N THR A 270 -18.05 -19.77 13.15
CA THR A 270 -17.27 -18.75 13.86
C THR A 270 -16.34 -18.07 12.87
N LEU A 271 -16.25 -16.75 12.97
CA LEU A 271 -15.15 -15.99 12.38
C LEU A 271 -14.23 -15.51 13.50
N GLU A 272 -12.96 -15.85 13.39
CA GLU A 272 -11.92 -15.48 14.34
C GLU A 272 -10.90 -14.59 13.62
N LEU A 273 -10.77 -13.35 14.08
CA LEU A 273 -9.70 -12.46 13.68
C LEU A 273 -8.40 -12.87 14.38
N ALA A 274 -7.26 -12.74 13.71
CA ALA A 274 -5.97 -12.98 14.34
C ALA A 274 -5.79 -12.13 15.61
N SER A 275 -5.15 -12.74 16.61
CA SER A 275 -4.65 -12.11 17.84
C SER A 275 -3.64 -11.02 17.49
N ASP A 276 -3.58 -9.97 18.31
CA ASP A 276 -2.65 -8.86 18.13
C ASP A 276 -1.67 -8.78 19.29
N ALA A 277 -0.39 -8.63 18.97
CA ALA A 277 0.63 -8.22 19.92
C ALA A 277 1.25 -6.90 19.45
N LEU A 278 1.12 -5.86 20.27
CA LEU A 278 1.66 -4.54 20.02
C LEU A 278 2.78 -4.24 21.01
N ALA A 279 4.00 -4.10 20.50
CA ALA A 279 5.18 -3.78 21.28
C ALA A 279 5.62 -2.34 21.00
N PHE A 280 5.43 -1.45 21.97
CA PHE A 280 6.01 -0.12 21.98
C PHE A 280 7.44 -0.19 22.52
N THR A 281 8.34 0.59 21.92
CA THR A 281 9.70 0.82 22.41
C THR A 281 10.02 2.30 22.29
N GLY A 282 10.74 2.86 23.25
CA GLY A 282 11.13 4.27 23.19
C GLY A 282 12.07 4.65 24.32
N LYS A 283 12.09 5.93 24.63
CA LYS A 283 12.83 6.53 25.74
C LYS A 283 11.87 7.13 26.75
N LEU A 284 12.15 6.97 28.03
CA LEU A 284 11.48 7.63 29.14
C LEU A 284 12.44 8.64 29.78
N HIS A 285 12.01 9.89 29.93
CA HIS A 285 12.79 10.95 30.56
C HIS A 285 12.32 11.20 31.99
N ALA A 286 13.13 10.82 32.98
CA ALA A 286 12.90 11.06 34.39
C ALA A 286 13.54 12.40 34.82
N PRO A 287 12.77 13.40 35.28
CA PRO A 287 13.32 14.73 35.58
C PRO A 287 14.21 14.77 36.84
N LYS A 288 13.98 13.85 37.78
CA LYS A 288 14.74 13.73 39.04
C LYS A 288 15.02 12.27 39.35
N ALA A 289 16.11 12.00 40.04
CA ALA A 289 16.37 10.67 40.57
C ALA A 289 15.39 10.34 41.72
N GLY A 290 14.95 9.09 41.79
CA GLY A 290 14.10 8.57 42.87
C GLY A 290 13.19 7.42 42.44
N GLU A 291 12.26 7.03 43.32
CA GLU A 291 11.28 5.98 43.04
C GLU A 291 10.11 6.53 42.21
N TYR A 292 9.86 5.92 41.06
CA TYR A 292 8.70 6.22 40.22
C TYR A 292 7.68 5.08 40.30
N THR A 293 6.41 5.43 40.28
CA THR A 293 5.29 4.47 40.24
C THR A 293 4.57 4.60 38.89
N PHE A 294 4.33 3.46 38.25
CA PHE A 294 3.56 3.33 37.01
C PHE A 294 2.23 2.66 37.32
N HIS A 295 1.15 3.23 36.82
CA HIS A 295 -0.21 2.72 36.96
C HIS A 295 -0.73 2.35 35.58
N LEU A 296 -1.07 1.09 35.37
CA LEU A 296 -1.44 0.51 34.09
C LEU A 296 -2.79 -0.20 34.19
N GLY A 297 -3.75 0.23 33.36
CA GLY A 297 -4.99 -0.51 33.10
C GLY A 297 -5.11 -0.76 31.61
N ALA A 298 -5.49 -1.98 31.22
CA ALA A 298 -5.70 -2.35 29.83
C ALA A 298 -6.78 -3.44 29.71
N ASP A 299 -7.47 -3.49 28.59
CA ASP A 299 -8.42 -4.56 28.20
C ASP A 299 -7.73 -5.81 27.65
N ALA A 300 -6.39 -5.88 27.75
CA ALA A 300 -5.58 -7.00 27.32
C ALA A 300 -4.42 -7.26 28.29
N GLN A 301 -3.71 -8.37 28.09
CA GLN A 301 -2.52 -8.65 28.88
C GLN A 301 -1.40 -7.67 28.51
N THR A 302 -0.65 -7.20 29.51
CA THR A 302 0.43 -6.24 29.29
C THR A 302 1.70 -6.56 30.08
N GLN A 303 2.85 -6.17 29.54
CA GLN A 303 4.13 -6.17 30.24
C GLN A 303 4.85 -4.85 30.02
N LEU A 304 5.31 -4.21 31.10
CA LEU A 304 6.04 -2.95 31.09
C LEU A 304 7.47 -3.15 31.60
N GLU A 305 8.42 -2.69 30.81
CA GLU A 305 9.85 -2.71 31.09
C GLU A 305 10.42 -1.29 31.01
N ILE A 306 11.15 -0.89 32.06
CA ILE A 306 11.95 0.34 32.11
C ILE A 306 13.40 -0.07 32.42
N GLY A 307 14.21 -0.32 31.38
CA GLY A 307 15.52 -1.01 31.49
C GLY A 307 15.44 -2.48 31.89
N LYS A 308 14.49 -2.83 32.76
CA LYS A 308 14.13 -4.17 33.23
C LYS A 308 12.62 -4.28 33.35
N LEU A 309 12.10 -5.50 33.42
CA LEU A 309 10.68 -5.74 33.69
C LEU A 309 10.28 -5.22 35.07
N ILE A 310 9.21 -4.41 35.12
CA ILE A 310 8.70 -3.82 36.36
C ILE A 310 7.23 -4.16 36.63
N LEU A 311 6.46 -4.57 35.61
CA LEU A 311 5.05 -4.89 35.75
C LEU A 311 4.61 -5.95 34.72
N LYS A 312 3.91 -6.99 35.18
CA LYS A 312 3.12 -7.89 34.34
C LYS A 312 1.66 -7.79 34.76
N ASN A 313 0.77 -7.43 33.85
CA ASN A 313 -0.66 -7.48 34.09
C ASN A 313 -1.28 -8.61 33.24
N ALA A 314 -1.57 -9.74 33.89
CA ALA A 314 -2.16 -10.91 33.25
C ALA A 314 -3.69 -10.90 33.26
N ASN A 315 -4.32 -9.97 33.98
CA ASN A 315 -5.77 -9.87 34.16
C ASN A 315 -6.31 -8.63 33.44
N PRO A 316 -6.75 -8.76 32.18
CA PRO A 316 -7.45 -7.71 31.45
C PRO A 316 -8.55 -7.04 32.30
N GLY A 317 -8.65 -5.71 32.22
CA GLY A 317 -9.61 -4.90 32.96
C GLY A 317 -9.22 -4.55 34.40
N ALA A 318 -8.28 -5.27 35.01
CA ALA A 318 -7.79 -4.96 36.35
C ALA A 318 -6.66 -3.92 36.32
N PRO A 319 -6.71 -2.84 37.13
CA PRO A 319 -5.59 -1.93 37.26
C PRO A 319 -4.42 -2.62 37.97
N ALA A 320 -3.21 -2.35 37.50
CA ALA A 320 -1.98 -2.86 38.08
C ALA A 320 -0.96 -1.71 38.25
N ALA A 321 -0.06 -1.82 39.22
CA ALA A 321 0.98 -0.82 39.44
C ALA A 321 2.37 -1.46 39.62
N GLY A 322 3.39 -0.80 39.09
CA GLY A 322 4.79 -1.22 39.18
C GLY A 322 5.66 -0.06 39.64
N LYS A 323 6.69 -0.34 40.44
CA LYS A 323 7.63 0.66 40.96
C LYS A 323 9.05 0.40 40.46
N VAL A 324 9.80 1.48 40.23
CA VAL A 324 11.20 1.39 39.82
C VAL A 324 12.00 2.59 40.29
N GLN A 325 13.23 2.34 40.73
CA GLN A 325 14.20 3.38 41.06
C GLN A 325 14.88 3.85 39.76
N LEU A 326 14.80 5.16 39.48
CA LEU A 326 15.39 5.77 38.29
C LEU A 326 16.42 6.85 38.69
N ALA A 327 17.48 6.96 37.90
CA ALA A 327 18.33 8.14 37.91
C ALA A 327 17.60 9.33 37.26
N ALA A 328 18.16 10.54 37.33
CA ALA A 328 17.68 11.64 36.50
C ALA A 328 18.23 11.45 35.08
N GLY A 329 17.38 11.57 34.06
CA GLY A 329 17.77 11.45 32.66
C GLY A 329 16.92 10.47 31.86
N THR A 330 17.54 9.88 30.83
CA THR A 330 16.86 9.05 29.84
C THR A 330 17.02 7.56 30.16
N HIS A 331 15.91 6.84 30.17
CA HIS A 331 15.86 5.38 30.35
C HIS A 331 15.19 4.70 29.16
N THR A 332 15.51 3.43 28.94
CA THR A 332 14.82 2.64 27.91
C THR A 332 13.40 2.30 28.36
N PHE A 333 12.45 2.38 27.43
CA PHE A 333 11.03 2.08 27.65
C PHE A 333 10.57 0.97 26.71
N ARG A 334 9.84 -0.03 27.23
CA ARG A 334 9.09 -0.99 26.42
C ARG A 334 7.76 -1.33 27.09
N LEU A 335 6.68 -1.28 26.31
CA LEU A 335 5.36 -1.77 26.71
C LEU A 335 4.88 -2.76 25.66
N THR A 336 4.56 -3.98 26.09
CA THR A 336 3.93 -4.99 25.23
C THR A 336 2.47 -5.16 25.64
N TYR A 337 1.56 -5.08 24.68
CA TYR A 337 0.12 -5.26 24.82
C TYR A 337 -0.30 -6.45 23.95
N VAL A 338 -0.96 -7.46 24.51
CA VAL A 338 -1.29 -8.70 23.79
C VAL A 338 -2.75 -9.06 23.99
N GLN A 339 -3.51 -9.03 22.90
CA GLN A 339 -4.87 -9.55 22.81
C GLN A 339 -4.82 -11.02 22.43
N MET A 340 -5.07 -11.92 23.39
CA MET A 340 -4.99 -13.38 23.20
C MET A 340 -6.18 -13.97 22.45
N ALA A 341 -5.95 -15.11 21.81
CA ALA A 341 -7.01 -15.94 21.25
C ALA A 341 -7.95 -16.44 22.36
N GLY A 342 -9.25 -16.35 22.13
CA GLY A 342 -10.26 -16.80 23.09
C GLY A 342 -10.46 -15.91 24.32
N GLN A 343 -9.78 -14.76 24.43
CA GLN A 343 -10.08 -13.78 25.46
C GLN A 343 -11.49 -13.21 25.22
N ALA A 344 -12.33 -13.21 26.26
CA ALA A 344 -13.67 -12.63 26.18
C ALA A 344 -13.58 -11.16 25.77
N ASN A 345 -14.49 -10.76 24.89
CA ASN A 345 -14.50 -9.44 24.29
C ASN A 345 -14.53 -8.36 25.39
N GLY A 346 -13.49 -7.52 25.45
CA GLY A 346 -13.50 -6.32 26.27
C GLY A 346 -14.30 -5.20 25.60
N GLU A 347 -14.88 -4.31 26.41
CA GLU A 347 -15.35 -3.02 25.90
C GLU A 347 -14.14 -2.15 25.57
N GLN A 348 -13.97 -1.85 24.27
CA GLN A 348 -13.01 -0.88 23.72
C GLN A 348 -11.52 -1.24 23.93
N GLY A 349 -10.69 -0.96 22.91
CA GLY A 349 -9.23 -1.06 23.02
C GLY A 349 -8.69 -0.03 24.02
N VAL A 350 -8.66 -0.39 25.30
CA VAL A 350 -8.30 0.51 26.40
C VAL A 350 -6.82 0.31 26.78
N LEU A 351 -6.08 1.41 26.79
CA LEU A 351 -4.74 1.48 27.39
C LEU A 351 -4.60 2.77 28.20
N ASN A 352 -4.54 2.62 29.52
CA ASN A 352 -4.36 3.72 30.47
C ASN A 352 -3.05 3.51 31.23
N LEU A 353 -1.99 4.19 30.80
CA LEU A 353 -0.70 4.22 31.46
C LEU A 353 -0.46 5.61 32.04
N HIS A 354 -0.24 5.66 33.34
CA HIS A 354 0.14 6.88 34.06
C HIS A 354 1.40 6.62 34.86
N TRP A 355 2.10 7.69 35.21
CA TRP A 355 3.27 7.62 36.08
C TRP A 355 3.38 8.84 36.98
N GLU A 356 4.05 8.67 38.11
CA GLU A 356 4.31 9.71 39.10
C GLU A 356 5.64 9.44 39.79
N GLY A 357 6.24 10.48 40.39
CA GLY A 357 7.53 10.35 41.04
C GLY A 357 8.05 11.67 41.63
N PRO A 358 9.34 11.73 41.99
CA PRO A 358 9.93 12.89 42.65
C PRO A 358 9.81 14.16 41.82
N GLY A 359 9.09 15.16 42.34
CA GLY A 359 8.85 16.42 41.62
C GLY A 359 7.96 16.28 40.37
N LEU A 360 7.25 15.15 40.24
CA LEU A 360 6.37 14.87 39.12
C LEU A 360 4.99 14.40 39.64
N ALA A 361 3.98 15.25 39.50
CA ALA A 361 2.60 14.86 39.73
C ALA A 361 2.15 13.78 38.72
N ARG A 362 1.17 12.96 39.09
CA ARG A 362 0.63 11.92 38.22
C ARG A 362 0.23 12.49 36.87
N GLN A 363 0.84 11.98 35.82
CA GLN A 363 0.56 12.38 34.44
C GLN A 363 0.43 11.15 33.53
N ALA A 364 -0.27 11.32 32.42
CA ALA A 364 -0.49 10.24 31.46
C ALA A 364 0.75 10.00 30.58
N LEU A 365 0.99 8.74 30.25
CA LEU A 365 1.91 8.28 29.20
C LEU A 365 1.17 7.63 28.04
N SER A 366 -0.14 7.42 28.17
CA SER A 366 -1.02 7.03 27.07
C SER A 366 -2.15 8.02 26.90
N GLN A 367 -2.83 7.93 25.77
CA GLN A 367 -4.04 8.68 25.46
C GLN A 367 -5.06 7.75 24.83
N VAL A 368 -6.32 8.13 24.92
CA VAL A 368 -7.37 7.49 24.11
C VAL A 368 -7.15 7.89 22.65
N PRO A 369 -7.12 6.93 21.73
CA PRO A 369 -7.14 7.21 20.29
C PRO A 369 -8.18 8.26 19.87
N SER A 370 -7.81 9.17 18.96
CA SER A 370 -8.76 10.09 18.32
C SER A 370 -8.89 9.76 16.83
N PRO A 371 -10.12 9.62 16.28
CA PRO A 371 -10.32 9.34 14.86
C PRO A 371 -9.84 10.48 13.94
N GLN A 372 -9.70 11.70 14.47
CA GLN A 372 -9.33 12.89 13.69
C GLN A 372 -7.83 13.17 13.65
N VAL A 373 -7.03 12.49 14.49
CA VAL A 373 -5.61 12.78 14.64
C VAL A 373 -4.80 11.56 14.26
N ASN A 374 -3.92 11.72 13.27
CA ASN A 374 -2.93 10.71 12.98
C ASN A 374 -1.80 10.78 14.04
N THR A 375 -1.77 9.81 14.94
CA THR A 375 -0.84 9.79 16.09
C THR A 375 0.45 9.03 15.82
N TRP A 376 0.63 8.49 14.61
CA TRP A 376 1.86 7.82 14.20
C TRP A 376 2.09 7.86 12.68
N HIS A 377 3.29 7.47 12.24
CA HIS A 377 3.63 7.29 10.83
C HIS A 377 4.28 5.92 10.61
N PRO A 378 4.10 5.28 9.44
CA PRO A 378 4.80 4.03 9.12
C PRO A 378 6.31 4.20 9.24
N ASP A 379 7.02 3.17 9.73
CA ASP A 379 8.49 3.16 9.84
C ASP A 379 9.14 2.87 8.47
N ASN A 380 8.53 3.38 7.41
CA ASN A 380 8.92 3.14 6.04
C ASN A 380 9.97 4.14 5.54
N ARG A 381 10.50 5.03 6.40
CA ARG A 381 11.60 5.96 6.07
C ARG A 381 12.89 5.51 6.72
N VAL A 382 13.73 4.83 5.95
CA VAL A 382 15.03 4.30 6.41
C VAL A 382 16.18 5.27 6.17
N ILE A 383 16.08 6.12 5.14
CA ILE A 383 17.04 7.20 4.89
C ILE A 383 16.37 8.51 5.29
N PRO A 384 16.82 9.16 6.38
CA PRO A 384 16.06 10.22 7.04
C PRO A 384 16.06 11.54 6.27
N SER A 385 17.08 11.81 5.45
CA SER A 385 17.26 13.09 4.76
C SER A 385 18.09 12.97 3.48
N ALA A 386 18.17 14.08 2.74
CA ALA A 386 19.18 14.23 1.69
C ALA A 386 20.60 14.08 2.27
N GLY A 387 21.54 13.61 1.46
CA GLY A 387 22.87 13.29 1.95
C GLY A 387 23.79 12.63 0.94
N VAL A 388 24.94 12.19 1.43
CA VAL A 388 25.97 11.48 0.64
C VAL A 388 26.26 10.15 1.30
N LEU A 389 26.03 9.06 0.59
CA LEU A 389 26.43 7.71 0.99
C LEU A 389 27.78 7.36 0.34
N MET A 390 28.77 7.08 1.16
CA MET A 390 30.11 6.66 0.78
C MET A 390 30.15 5.14 0.55
N ARG A 391 31.13 4.68 -0.23
CA ARG A 391 31.35 3.25 -0.51
C ARG A 391 31.68 2.41 0.71
N ASP A 392 32.21 3.03 1.77
CA ASP A 392 32.46 2.36 3.06
C ASP A 392 31.19 2.21 3.93
N GLY A 393 30.03 2.64 3.43
CA GLY A 393 28.75 2.66 4.15
C GLY A 393 28.49 3.94 4.95
N SER A 394 29.47 4.84 5.07
CA SER A 394 29.29 6.09 5.82
C SER A 394 28.27 7.00 5.12
N TYR A 395 27.38 7.61 5.89
CA TYR A 395 26.37 8.53 5.43
C TYR A 395 26.55 9.90 6.05
N TYR A 396 26.65 10.92 5.20
CA TYR A 396 26.65 12.33 5.60
C TYR A 396 25.24 12.88 5.42
N ALA A 397 24.57 13.21 6.51
CA ALA A 397 23.19 13.72 6.52
C ALA A 397 23.10 15.21 6.13
N ARG A 398 23.82 15.60 5.05
CA ARG A 398 23.94 16.98 4.60
C ARG A 398 23.62 17.08 3.11
N PRO A 399 22.75 18.01 2.70
CA PRO A 399 22.39 18.16 1.30
C PRO A 399 23.63 18.51 0.47
N LEU A 400 23.63 18.03 -0.76
CA LEU A 400 24.64 18.36 -1.76
C LEU A 400 24.62 19.88 -2.04
N GLU A 401 25.77 20.54 -2.01
CA GLU A 401 25.91 21.92 -2.48
C GLU A 401 26.33 21.92 -3.95
N LYS A 402 27.39 21.16 -4.26
CA LYS A 402 28.02 21.14 -5.58
C LYS A 402 28.69 19.80 -5.89
N LEU A 403 28.66 19.37 -7.15
CA LEU A 403 29.43 18.21 -7.64
C LEU A 403 30.43 18.64 -8.71
N ASP A 404 31.69 18.32 -8.48
CA ASP A 404 32.78 18.54 -9.42
C ASP A 404 33.29 17.20 -9.98
N PHE A 405 34.29 17.24 -10.87
CA PHE A 405 34.86 16.02 -11.46
C PHE A 405 35.64 15.15 -10.44
N ARG A 406 36.15 15.76 -9.36
CA ARG A 406 36.94 15.08 -8.31
C ARG A 406 36.22 14.96 -6.96
N ALA A 407 35.27 15.82 -6.67
CA ALA A 407 34.72 15.95 -5.33
C ALA A 407 33.22 16.22 -5.29
N VAL A 408 32.61 15.79 -4.19
CA VAL A 408 31.27 16.15 -3.74
C VAL A 408 31.43 17.15 -2.61
N HIS A 409 30.76 18.29 -2.74
CA HIS A 409 30.77 19.36 -1.75
C HIS A 409 29.45 19.35 -0.98
N VAL A 410 29.56 19.25 0.34
CA VAL A 410 28.46 19.42 1.29
C VAL A 410 28.89 20.45 2.32
N LYS A 411 27.94 21.03 3.05
CA LYS A 411 28.24 22.04 4.07
C LYS A 411 29.33 21.55 5.04
N GLY A 412 30.47 22.23 5.03
CA GLY A 412 31.61 21.97 5.92
C GLY A 412 32.45 20.73 5.60
N ALA A 413 32.24 20.05 4.45
CA ALA A 413 33.09 18.93 4.05
C ALA A 413 33.22 18.78 2.53
N GLN A 414 34.39 18.31 2.09
CA GLN A 414 34.66 17.93 0.72
C GLN A 414 34.98 16.44 0.65
N LEU A 415 34.15 15.69 -0.05
CA LEU A 415 34.23 14.22 -0.13
C LEU A 415 34.80 13.80 -1.49
N PRO A 416 35.77 12.86 -1.55
CA PRO A 416 36.29 12.37 -2.83
C PRO A 416 35.19 11.67 -3.64
N ARG A 417 34.91 12.16 -4.86
CA ARG A 417 33.83 11.62 -5.70
C ARG A 417 34.00 10.13 -6.01
N LEU A 418 35.24 9.65 -6.11
CA LEU A 418 35.55 8.24 -6.39
C LEU A 418 35.08 7.29 -5.27
N GLU A 419 34.93 7.82 -4.06
CA GLU A 419 34.51 7.09 -2.86
C GLU A 419 33.03 7.29 -2.52
N VAL A 420 32.30 8.06 -3.33
CA VAL A 420 30.86 8.21 -3.19
C VAL A 420 30.16 7.05 -3.89
N SER A 421 29.29 6.35 -3.15
CA SER A 421 28.40 5.35 -3.71
C SER A 421 27.16 6.02 -4.31
N THR A 422 26.44 6.79 -3.48
CA THR A 422 25.13 7.33 -3.84
C THR A 422 24.95 8.75 -3.31
N LEU A 423 24.41 9.65 -4.14
CA LEU A 423 23.89 10.93 -3.70
C LEU A 423 22.40 10.81 -3.46
N LEU A 424 21.96 11.17 -2.26
CA LEU A 424 20.57 11.10 -1.84
C LEU A 424 19.99 12.52 -1.91
N MET A 425 19.04 12.76 -2.80
CA MET A 425 18.49 14.10 -3.01
C MET A 425 17.43 14.46 -1.95
N ARG A 426 16.93 13.45 -1.23
CA ARG A 426 15.88 13.57 -0.23
C ARG A 426 15.90 12.38 0.73
N ALA A 427 15.04 12.44 1.74
CA ALA A 427 14.68 11.27 2.53
C ALA A 427 14.07 10.19 1.61
N LEU A 428 14.55 8.95 1.76
CA LEU A 428 14.06 7.81 0.98
C LEU A 428 13.32 6.83 1.86
N SER A 429 12.31 6.22 1.24
CA SER A 429 11.59 5.14 1.86
C SER A 429 12.36 3.82 1.82
N LEU A 430 11.86 2.84 2.55
CA LEU A 430 12.34 1.47 2.56
C LEU A 430 12.35 0.88 1.14
N GLY A 431 11.20 0.91 0.45
CA GLY A 431 11.11 0.38 -0.92
C GLY A 431 12.04 1.09 -1.91
N GLN A 432 12.27 2.40 -1.74
CA GLN A 432 13.24 3.14 -2.55
C GLN A 432 14.68 2.75 -2.24
N ALA A 433 15.04 2.56 -0.97
CA ALA A 433 16.38 2.12 -0.58
C ALA A 433 16.72 0.73 -1.15
N GLN A 434 15.76 -0.21 -1.15
CA GLN A 434 15.93 -1.54 -1.76
C GLN A 434 16.22 -1.48 -3.26
N LYS A 435 15.54 -0.58 -3.97
CA LYS A 435 15.83 -0.31 -5.40
C LYS A 435 17.27 0.18 -5.59
N LEU A 436 17.85 0.90 -4.63
CA LEU A 436 19.24 1.35 -4.72
C LEU A 436 20.24 0.21 -4.51
N ASN A 437 19.96 -0.72 -3.59
CA ASN A 437 20.92 -1.80 -3.29
C ASN A 437 21.04 -2.82 -4.43
N THR A 438 19.99 -2.98 -5.23
CA THR A 438 19.93 -3.95 -6.34
C THR A 438 20.34 -3.36 -7.70
N THR A 439 20.61 -2.05 -7.77
CA THR A 439 20.85 -1.35 -9.04
C THR A 439 22.30 -0.93 -9.24
N LYS A 440 22.69 -0.81 -10.52
CA LYS A 440 24.04 -0.37 -10.91
C LYS A 440 24.13 1.16 -10.88
N ARG A 441 24.95 1.76 -11.74
CA ARG A 441 25.05 3.22 -11.90
C ARG A 441 23.83 3.80 -12.64
N GLY A 442 23.34 4.95 -12.20
CA GLY A 442 22.13 5.55 -12.76
C GLY A 442 21.42 6.51 -11.81
N VAL A 443 20.14 6.75 -12.08
CA VAL A 443 19.28 7.69 -11.33
C VAL A 443 17.98 7.00 -10.98
N LEU A 444 17.62 7.04 -9.69
CA LEU A 444 16.29 6.71 -9.21
C LEU A 444 15.44 7.97 -9.25
N LEU A 445 14.33 7.93 -9.97
CA LEU A 445 13.41 9.06 -10.15
C LEU A 445 12.36 9.10 -9.04
N MET A 446 11.73 10.27 -8.86
CA MET A 446 10.66 10.48 -7.86
C MET A 446 9.41 9.62 -8.10
N ASP A 447 9.18 9.19 -9.34
CA ASP A 447 8.10 8.26 -9.73
C ASP A 447 8.49 6.77 -9.52
N GLY A 448 9.64 6.51 -8.92
CA GLY A 448 10.11 5.17 -8.60
C GLY A 448 10.81 4.45 -9.76
N VAL A 449 10.89 5.06 -10.94
CA VAL A 449 11.56 4.49 -12.11
C VAL A 449 13.07 4.65 -11.96
N TYR A 450 13.80 3.58 -12.22
CA TYR A 450 15.25 3.61 -12.26
C TYR A 450 15.76 3.72 -13.71
N THR A 451 16.60 4.71 -13.99
CA THR A 451 17.29 4.82 -15.28
C THR A 451 18.77 4.50 -15.13
N SER A 452 19.21 3.41 -15.76
CA SER A 452 20.63 3.05 -15.83
C SER A 452 21.42 3.99 -16.75
N GLY A 453 22.61 4.39 -16.32
CA GLY A 453 23.52 5.17 -17.16
C GLY A 453 24.70 5.74 -16.40
N LYS A 454 25.69 6.27 -17.13
CA LYS A 454 26.85 6.94 -16.51
C LYS A 454 26.48 8.38 -16.19
N VAL A 455 26.54 8.73 -14.91
CA VAL A 455 26.33 10.11 -14.44
C VAL A 455 27.55 10.95 -14.82
N MET A 456 27.36 11.87 -15.74
CA MET A 456 28.43 12.69 -16.31
C MET A 456 28.66 13.94 -15.44
N LYS A 457 27.60 14.74 -15.27
CA LYS A 457 27.62 16.04 -14.58
C LYS A 457 26.36 16.18 -13.73
N ILE A 458 26.48 16.86 -12.60
CA ILE A 458 25.36 17.39 -11.81
C ILE A 458 25.69 18.85 -11.52
N ASP A 459 24.79 19.76 -11.85
CA ASP A 459 24.91 21.17 -11.47
C ASP A 459 23.77 21.58 -10.52
N ALA A 460 23.50 22.89 -10.41
CA ALA A 460 22.49 23.40 -9.51
C ALA A 460 21.09 22.93 -9.90
N GLU A 461 20.81 22.72 -11.20
CA GLU A 461 19.46 22.44 -11.69
C GLU A 461 19.32 21.06 -12.29
N LYS A 462 20.40 20.51 -12.90
CA LYS A 462 20.30 19.34 -13.77
C LYS A 462 21.29 18.25 -13.44
N ILE A 463 20.86 17.02 -13.70
CA ILE A 463 21.65 15.79 -13.70
C ILE A 463 21.74 15.27 -15.13
N TYR A 464 22.96 15.04 -15.60
CA TYR A 464 23.25 14.57 -16.95
C TYR A 464 23.68 13.10 -16.91
N VAL A 465 22.90 12.23 -17.56
CA VAL A 465 23.13 10.79 -17.57
C VAL A 465 23.31 10.31 -19.00
N SER A 466 24.46 9.70 -19.28
CA SER A 466 24.68 9.04 -20.56
C SER A 466 24.11 7.62 -20.54
N SER A 467 23.18 7.36 -21.45
CA SER A 467 22.58 6.05 -21.73
C SER A 467 23.04 5.53 -23.09
N ILE A 468 23.27 4.22 -23.20
CA ILE A 468 23.68 3.58 -24.47
C ILE A 468 22.57 3.69 -25.51
N ILE A 469 21.31 3.51 -25.10
CA ILE A 469 20.17 3.42 -26.01
C ILE A 469 19.61 4.81 -26.35
N PHE A 470 19.63 5.72 -25.38
CA PHE A 470 18.91 7.00 -25.48
C PHE A 470 19.81 8.24 -25.51
N GLY A 471 21.13 8.06 -25.58
CA GLY A 471 22.08 9.18 -25.54
C GLY A 471 22.08 9.89 -24.18
N ILE A 472 22.29 11.20 -24.19
CA ILE A 472 22.34 12.01 -22.95
C ILE A 472 20.90 12.35 -22.54
N LYS A 473 20.53 11.93 -21.33
CA LYS A 473 19.29 12.33 -20.66
C LYS A 473 19.59 13.39 -19.60
N GLU A 474 18.66 14.34 -19.48
CA GLU A 474 18.69 15.41 -18.49
C GLU A 474 17.53 15.22 -17.51
N TYR A 475 17.81 15.40 -16.23
CA TYR A 475 16.82 15.35 -15.16
C TYR A 475 16.94 16.57 -14.28
N HIS A 476 15.82 17.17 -13.88
CA HIS A 476 15.83 18.21 -12.87
C HIS A 476 16.22 17.63 -11.51
N ARG A 477 17.26 18.21 -10.90
CA ARG A 477 17.91 17.69 -9.72
C ARG A 477 16.94 17.51 -8.54
N ASP A 478 16.12 18.51 -8.26
CA ASP A 478 15.28 18.54 -7.05
C ASP A 478 13.87 18.00 -7.26
N THR A 479 13.37 18.02 -8.50
CA THR A 479 12.00 17.58 -8.82
C THR A 479 11.97 16.20 -9.46
N ASP A 480 13.04 15.77 -10.14
CA ASP A 480 13.01 14.52 -10.89
C ASP A 480 13.70 13.36 -10.22
N ALA A 481 14.84 13.60 -9.55
CA ALA A 481 15.70 12.57 -9.02
C ALA A 481 15.52 12.40 -7.50
N ALA A 482 15.22 11.18 -7.06
CA ALA A 482 15.25 10.80 -5.65
C ALA A 482 16.69 10.48 -5.19
N ALA A 483 17.46 9.81 -6.04
CA ALA A 483 18.86 9.48 -5.78
C ALA A 483 19.67 9.25 -7.05
N VAL A 484 20.99 9.39 -6.93
CA VAL A 484 21.95 9.21 -8.02
C VAL A 484 23.01 8.22 -7.58
N VAL A 485 23.03 7.05 -8.22
CA VAL A 485 23.96 5.95 -7.89
C VAL A 485 25.17 6.02 -8.82
N PHE A 486 26.36 6.16 -8.25
CA PHE A 486 27.62 6.11 -8.99
C PHE A 486 28.21 4.70 -8.99
N LYS A 487 28.20 4.05 -7.82
CA LYS A 487 28.80 2.73 -7.56
C LYS A 487 28.05 2.04 -6.42
N THR A 488 28.10 0.71 -6.39
CA THR A 488 27.64 -0.10 -5.27
C THR A 488 28.54 0.09 -4.05
N LEU A 489 28.04 -0.29 -2.88
CA LEU A 489 28.83 -0.36 -1.65
C LEU A 489 29.89 -1.47 -1.75
N ASP A 490 30.96 -1.35 -0.97
CA ASP A 490 31.99 -2.37 -0.91
C ASP A 490 31.53 -3.52 0.01
N GLU A 491 31.18 -4.67 -0.56
CA GLU A 491 30.61 -5.83 0.15
C GLU A 491 31.58 -6.50 1.13
N ASP A 492 32.90 -6.40 0.90
CA ASP A 492 33.96 -7.02 1.72
C ASP A 492 34.45 -6.15 2.89
N ALA A 493 33.62 -5.27 3.41
CA ALA A 493 34.01 -4.36 4.49
C ALA A 493 34.31 -5.12 5.79
N ALA A 494 35.55 -5.03 6.28
CA ALA A 494 35.93 -5.51 7.61
C ALA A 494 35.02 -4.90 8.71
N PRO A 495 34.86 -5.55 9.87
CA PRO A 495 34.03 -5.01 10.95
C PRO A 495 34.50 -3.61 11.38
N ARG A 496 33.65 -2.61 11.16
CA ARG A 496 33.93 -1.20 11.48
C ARG A 496 33.18 -0.73 12.72
N THR A 497 33.71 0.30 13.36
CA THR A 497 33.02 1.04 14.43
C THR A 497 32.09 2.05 13.80
N LEU A 498 30.82 2.06 14.19
CA LEU A 498 29.87 3.08 13.78
C LEU A 498 29.81 4.20 14.82
N PHE A 499 29.94 5.43 14.35
CA PHE A 499 29.61 6.64 15.09
C PHE A 499 28.38 7.29 14.47
N ARG A 500 27.34 7.54 15.28
CA ARG A 500 26.21 8.37 14.86
C ARG A 500 26.38 9.76 15.44
N LEU A 501 26.19 10.78 14.63
CA LEU A 501 26.25 12.17 15.05
C LEU A 501 24.87 12.72 15.35
N HIS A 502 24.79 13.80 16.14
CA HIS A 502 23.54 14.50 16.42
C HIS A 502 22.88 15.11 15.17
N ASP A 503 23.65 15.36 14.10
CA ASP A 503 23.11 15.82 12.81
C ASP A 503 22.47 14.69 11.96
N GLY A 504 22.52 13.44 12.45
CA GLY A 504 21.98 12.27 11.76
C GLY A 504 23.00 11.52 10.89
N SER A 505 24.23 12.04 10.75
CA SER A 505 25.29 11.35 10.00
C SER A 505 25.70 10.04 10.68
N MET A 506 26.10 9.07 9.86
CA MET A 506 26.61 7.76 10.27
C MET A 506 28.01 7.58 9.70
N LEU A 507 29.03 7.50 10.55
CA LEU A 507 30.41 7.43 10.11
C LEU A 507 31.02 6.10 10.55
N PHE A 508 31.54 5.34 9.59
CA PHE A 508 32.26 4.10 9.86
C PHE A 508 33.76 4.36 9.94
N ALA A 509 34.40 3.82 10.98
CA ALA A 509 35.83 3.93 11.20
C ALA A 509 36.45 2.55 11.44
N GLU A 510 37.58 2.28 10.78
CA GLU A 510 38.39 1.08 11.04
C GLU A 510 39.28 1.30 12.26
N LYS A 511 39.84 2.51 12.39
CA LYS A 511 40.59 2.98 13.55
C LYS A 511 40.13 4.37 13.93
N PHE A 512 40.17 4.69 15.21
CA PHE A 512 39.91 6.03 15.70
C PHE A 512 40.77 6.36 16.91
N SER A 513 40.95 7.65 17.17
CA SER A 513 41.57 8.21 18.36
C SER A 513 40.85 9.50 18.76
N VAL A 514 41.12 9.99 19.97
CA VAL A 514 40.61 11.28 20.42
C VAL A 514 41.79 12.21 20.68
N ALA A 515 41.80 13.36 20.03
CA ALA A 515 42.82 14.39 20.21
C ALA A 515 42.15 15.76 20.20
N ASP A 516 42.49 16.62 21.18
CA ASP A 516 41.98 18.00 21.26
C ASP A 516 40.44 18.13 21.18
N GLY A 517 39.73 17.18 21.80
CA GLY A 517 38.26 17.13 21.76
C GLY A 517 37.67 16.73 20.40
N GLN A 518 38.50 16.26 19.47
CA GLN A 518 38.12 15.74 18.17
C GLN A 518 38.25 14.22 18.15
N LEU A 519 37.25 13.54 17.57
CA LEU A 519 37.36 12.16 17.15
C LEU A 519 38.04 12.13 15.79
N VAL A 520 39.24 11.56 15.72
CA VAL A 520 39.98 11.34 14.48
C VAL A 520 39.71 9.91 14.02
N MET A 521 39.16 9.75 12.83
CA MET A 521 38.78 8.47 12.25
C MET A 521 39.59 8.21 10.99
N SER A 522 40.07 6.98 10.82
CA SER A 522 40.74 6.55 9.61
C SER A 522 40.09 5.29 9.04
N ASN A 523 40.04 5.24 7.71
CA ASN A 523 39.57 4.12 6.92
C ASN A 523 40.40 4.06 5.62
N ALA A 524 40.51 2.89 4.99
CA ALA A 524 41.14 2.70 3.69
C ALA A 524 40.69 3.69 2.60
N LEU A 525 39.42 4.12 2.60
CA LEU A 525 38.86 5.02 1.57
C LEU A 525 39.05 6.51 1.85
N CYS A 526 39.27 6.92 3.10
CA CYS A 526 39.48 8.32 3.46
C CYS A 526 40.47 8.43 4.62
N LYS A 527 41.58 9.12 4.37
CA LYS A 527 42.54 9.46 5.42
C LYS A 527 41.97 10.54 6.33
N ASP A 528 42.08 10.30 7.64
CA ASP A 528 41.94 11.25 8.75
C ASP A 528 40.73 12.19 8.66
N ARG A 529 39.53 11.61 8.87
CA ARG A 529 38.30 12.38 9.05
C ARG A 529 38.19 12.82 10.51
N THR A 530 37.93 14.09 10.76
CA THR A 530 37.76 14.62 12.12
C THR A 530 36.34 15.10 12.36
N VAL A 531 35.81 14.81 13.55
CA VAL A 531 34.54 15.36 14.03
C VAL A 531 34.66 15.76 15.49
N PRO A 532 34.02 16.85 15.95
CA PRO A 532 34.02 17.18 17.37
C PRO A 532 33.40 16.04 18.18
N LEU A 533 34.05 15.62 19.27
CA LEU A 533 33.54 14.52 20.10
C LEU A 533 32.15 14.85 20.68
N ALA A 534 31.87 16.13 20.92
CA ALA A 534 30.57 16.62 21.38
C ALA A 534 29.43 16.46 20.36
N GLU A 535 29.74 16.24 19.07
CA GLU A 535 28.72 15.94 18.05
C GLU A 535 28.35 14.45 17.99
N VAL A 536 29.11 13.57 18.67
CA VAL A 536 28.86 12.13 18.69
C VAL A 536 27.69 11.84 19.62
N ALA A 537 26.59 11.35 19.03
CA ALA A 537 25.40 10.93 19.77
C ALA A 537 25.50 9.47 20.22
N GLU A 538 26.16 8.63 19.43
CA GLU A 538 26.23 7.19 19.68
C GLU A 538 27.49 6.57 19.07
N MET A 539 27.98 5.54 19.74
CA MET A 539 29.08 4.71 19.30
C MET A 539 28.70 3.23 19.42
N GLN A 540 28.90 2.47 18.34
CA GLN A 540 28.62 1.03 18.28
C GLN A 540 29.82 0.27 17.68
N PRO A 541 30.38 -0.70 18.42
CA PRO A 541 31.49 -1.51 17.93
C PRO A 541 31.01 -2.68 17.06
N ARG A 542 31.57 -2.79 15.83
CA ARG A 542 31.45 -3.93 14.90
C ARG A 542 30.03 -4.27 14.43
N GLN A 543 29.93 -4.97 13.29
CA GLN A 543 28.71 -5.65 12.79
C GLN A 543 27.44 -4.77 12.67
N VAL A 544 27.60 -3.46 12.51
CA VAL A 544 26.46 -2.59 12.24
C VAL A 544 26.27 -2.48 10.73
N LEU A 545 25.06 -2.78 10.27
CA LEU A 545 24.68 -2.62 8.87
C LEU A 545 24.73 -1.14 8.47
N ASP A 546 25.17 -0.85 7.25
CA ASP A 546 25.00 0.47 6.65
C ASP A 546 23.50 0.77 6.39
N LEU A 547 23.20 1.95 5.87
CA LEU A 547 21.81 2.36 5.64
C LEU A 547 21.04 1.47 4.66
N LEU A 548 21.67 1.00 3.57
CA LEU A 548 21.01 0.18 2.55
C LEU A 548 20.88 -1.27 3.02
N THR A 549 21.95 -1.86 3.56
CA THR A 549 21.86 -3.23 4.10
C THR A 549 20.93 -3.29 5.33
N GLY A 550 20.93 -2.24 6.16
CA GLY A 550 20.01 -2.10 7.28
C GLY A 550 18.55 -1.95 6.83
N ALA A 551 18.31 -1.32 5.68
CA ALA A 551 17.01 -1.27 5.04
C ALA A 551 16.55 -2.67 4.59
N ASP A 552 17.41 -3.44 3.93
CA ASP A 552 17.07 -4.81 3.51
C ASP A 552 16.78 -5.72 4.70
N GLN A 553 17.61 -5.69 5.75
CA GLN A 553 17.31 -6.45 6.97
C GLN A 553 16.01 -5.98 7.64
N HIS A 554 15.74 -4.67 7.63
CA HIS A 554 14.48 -4.14 8.13
C HIS A 554 13.30 -4.73 7.34
N TRP A 555 13.40 -4.78 6.01
CA TRP A 555 12.40 -5.40 5.14
C TRP A 555 12.21 -6.89 5.40
N ASP A 556 13.29 -7.65 5.51
CA ASP A 556 13.27 -9.10 5.71
C ASP A 556 12.71 -9.51 7.09
N ASN A 557 12.79 -8.59 8.07
CA ASN A 557 12.16 -8.78 9.37
C ASN A 557 10.64 -8.60 9.37
N HIS A 558 10.02 -8.23 8.25
CA HIS A 558 8.57 -8.09 8.13
C HIS A 558 7.94 -9.31 7.44
N SER A 559 6.68 -9.60 7.78
CA SER A 559 5.88 -10.58 7.05
C SER A 559 5.60 -10.09 5.62
N LYS A 560 5.13 -10.94 4.72
CA LYS A 560 4.69 -10.50 3.37
C LYS A 560 3.63 -9.39 3.47
N ALA A 561 2.70 -9.48 4.42
CA ALA A 561 1.72 -8.43 4.68
C ALA A 561 2.37 -7.13 5.20
N GLY A 562 3.36 -7.22 6.11
CA GLY A 562 4.08 -6.05 6.61
C GLY A 562 4.96 -5.36 5.58
N GLN A 563 5.63 -6.15 4.75
CA GLN A 563 6.35 -5.69 3.55
C GLN A 563 5.42 -4.91 2.63
N ARG A 564 4.24 -5.48 2.34
CA ARG A 564 3.23 -4.81 1.54
C ARG A 564 2.79 -3.48 2.17
N PHE A 565 2.48 -3.48 3.47
CA PHE A 565 2.12 -2.29 4.24
C PHE A 565 3.14 -1.16 4.11
N LEU A 566 4.44 -1.46 4.23
CA LEU A 566 5.51 -0.44 4.15
C LEU A 566 5.65 0.17 2.75
N GLN A 567 5.36 -0.61 1.70
CA GLN A 567 5.41 -0.16 0.30
C GLN A 567 4.16 0.60 -0.16
N LEU A 568 2.98 0.34 0.41
CA LEU A 568 1.71 0.90 -0.10
C LEU A 568 1.74 2.42 -0.24
N ARG A 569 2.34 3.12 0.74
CA ARG A 569 2.49 4.58 0.69
C ARG A 569 3.37 5.01 -0.48
N ASP A 570 4.48 4.32 -0.69
CA ASP A 570 5.45 4.65 -1.74
C ASP A 570 4.83 4.43 -3.12
N LEU A 571 4.18 3.29 -3.33
CA LEU A 571 3.47 2.97 -4.58
C LEU A 571 2.42 4.03 -4.91
N LYS A 572 1.67 4.52 -3.91
CA LYS A 572 0.68 5.57 -4.10
C LYS A 572 1.31 6.92 -4.44
N ILE A 573 2.42 7.28 -3.79
CA ILE A 573 3.15 8.50 -4.11
C ILE A 573 3.74 8.42 -5.52
N GLU A 574 4.40 7.31 -5.85
CA GLU A 574 4.99 7.04 -7.17
C GLU A 574 3.91 7.14 -8.28
N GLU A 575 2.72 6.57 -8.06
CA GLU A 575 1.59 6.67 -8.99
C GLU A 575 1.12 8.13 -9.18
N ILE A 576 0.97 8.90 -8.09
CA ILE A 576 0.59 10.31 -8.16
C ILE A 576 1.63 11.12 -8.94
N VAL A 577 2.93 10.92 -8.67
CA VAL A 577 4.02 11.61 -9.38
C VAL A 577 4.02 11.25 -10.86
N ARG A 578 3.80 9.98 -11.21
CA ARG A 578 3.68 9.54 -12.61
C ARG A 578 2.51 10.21 -13.32
N GLN A 579 1.32 10.18 -12.72
CA GLN A 579 0.14 10.87 -13.27
C GLN A 579 0.41 12.35 -13.46
N PHE A 580 1.01 13.01 -12.47
CA PHE A 580 1.38 14.42 -12.56
C PHE A 580 2.32 14.71 -13.74
N ARG A 581 3.35 13.87 -13.97
CA ARG A 581 4.25 13.99 -15.13
C ARG A 581 3.52 13.80 -16.46
N GLU A 582 2.62 12.83 -16.54
CA GLU A 582 1.78 12.64 -17.74
C GLU A 582 0.93 13.87 -18.04
N TRP A 583 0.36 14.50 -17.00
CA TRP A 583 -0.38 15.76 -17.15
C TRP A 583 0.50 16.92 -17.58
N GLN A 584 1.71 17.05 -17.05
CA GLN A 584 2.68 18.05 -17.50
C GLN A 584 3.02 17.88 -18.98
N LEU A 585 3.30 16.64 -19.41
CA LEU A 585 3.59 16.35 -20.82
C LEU A 585 2.41 16.71 -21.74
N ARG A 586 1.17 16.38 -21.34
CA ARG A 586 -0.04 16.73 -22.09
C ARG A 586 -0.24 18.24 -22.19
N ARG A 587 0.02 18.98 -21.09
CA ARG A 587 -0.04 20.44 -21.09
C ARG A 587 0.98 21.02 -22.05
N ASP A 588 2.24 20.59 -21.98
CA ASP A 588 3.32 21.14 -22.79
C ASP A 588 3.08 20.87 -24.29
N LEU A 589 2.59 19.67 -24.64
CA LEU A 589 2.14 19.36 -26.01
C LEU A 589 0.96 20.24 -26.45
N GLY A 590 -0.01 20.47 -25.56
CA GLY A 590 -1.15 21.35 -25.82
C GLY A 590 -0.72 22.81 -26.05
N GLU A 591 0.25 23.31 -25.28
CA GLU A 591 0.83 24.64 -25.47
C GLU A 591 1.61 24.77 -26.79
N GLN A 592 2.31 23.71 -27.21
CA GLN A 592 2.96 23.68 -28.51
C GLN A 592 1.93 23.73 -29.64
N LEU A 593 0.90 22.89 -29.57
CA LEU A 593 -0.18 22.87 -30.55
C LEU A 593 -0.93 24.21 -30.60
N LEU A 594 -1.18 24.83 -29.46
CA LEU A 594 -1.79 26.17 -29.39
C LEU A 594 -0.90 27.22 -30.06
N ARG A 595 0.42 27.20 -29.82
CA ARG A 595 1.38 28.10 -30.46
C ARG A 595 1.43 27.91 -31.98
N GLU A 596 1.40 26.67 -32.46
CA GLU A 596 1.34 26.36 -33.89
C GLU A 596 0.01 26.83 -34.50
N THR A 597 -1.11 26.53 -33.84
CA THR A 597 -2.44 26.95 -34.28
C THR A 597 -2.55 28.47 -34.33
N GLN A 598 -2.04 29.19 -33.33
CA GLN A 598 -2.02 30.67 -33.32
C GLN A 598 -1.23 31.26 -34.49
N LYS A 599 -0.17 30.58 -34.95
CA LYS A 599 0.60 31.00 -36.13
C LYS A 599 -0.19 30.80 -37.43
N THR A 600 -0.92 29.69 -37.56
CA THR A 600 -1.61 29.34 -38.82
C THR A 600 -3.05 29.87 -38.91
N MET A 601 -3.70 30.15 -37.77
CA MET A 601 -5.10 30.58 -37.71
C MET A 601 -5.41 31.85 -38.54
N PRO A 602 -4.58 32.92 -38.53
CA PRO A 602 -4.87 34.12 -39.30
C PRO A 602 -4.99 33.87 -40.81
N GLU A 603 -4.14 33.01 -41.37
CA GLU A 603 -4.17 32.65 -42.79
C GLU A 603 -5.44 31.85 -43.15
N LEU A 604 -5.83 30.91 -42.29
CA LEU A 604 -7.06 30.13 -42.47
C LEU A 604 -8.31 31.01 -42.38
N VAL A 605 -8.37 31.93 -41.42
CA VAL A 605 -9.47 32.90 -41.28
C VAL A 605 -9.55 33.81 -42.50
N ALA A 606 -8.41 34.30 -43.01
CA ALA A 606 -8.37 35.11 -44.22
C ALA A 606 -8.83 34.32 -45.46
N ALA A 607 -8.41 33.05 -45.58
CA ALA A 607 -8.83 32.17 -46.66
C ALA A 607 -10.35 31.88 -46.61
N GLU A 608 -10.90 31.59 -45.42
CA GLU A 608 -12.33 31.39 -45.24
C GLU A 608 -13.12 32.65 -45.60
N ALA A 609 -12.69 33.82 -45.11
CA ALA A 609 -13.32 35.11 -45.43
C ALA A 609 -13.31 35.40 -46.94
N ALA A 610 -12.26 34.99 -47.67
CA ALA A 610 -12.17 35.14 -49.12
C ALA A 610 -13.08 34.16 -49.89
N ILE A 611 -13.27 32.94 -49.38
CA ILE A 611 -14.06 31.88 -50.04
C ILE A 611 -15.56 32.03 -49.77
N LYS A 612 -15.95 32.42 -48.55
CA LYS A 612 -17.35 32.51 -48.11
C LYS A 612 -18.28 33.27 -49.06
N PRO A 613 -17.96 34.48 -49.57
CA PRO A 613 -18.85 35.17 -50.51
C PRO A 613 -19.00 34.44 -51.85
N ARG A 614 -17.94 33.76 -52.34
CA ARG A 614 -18.01 32.95 -53.56
C ARG A 614 -18.91 31.73 -53.37
N TYR A 615 -18.76 31.06 -52.22
CA TYR A 615 -19.61 29.93 -51.86
C TYR A 615 -21.08 30.33 -51.73
N GLU A 616 -21.38 31.45 -51.06
CA GLU A 616 -22.76 31.96 -50.92
C GLU A 616 -23.37 32.32 -52.28
N ALA A 617 -22.61 32.92 -53.18
CA ALA A 617 -23.06 33.22 -54.55
C ALA A 617 -23.40 31.95 -55.33
N GLU A 618 -22.55 30.91 -55.28
CA GLU A 618 -22.82 29.62 -55.94
C GLU A 618 -23.98 28.87 -55.30
N ARG A 619 -24.12 28.94 -53.96
CA ARG A 619 -25.27 28.38 -53.24
C ARG A 619 -26.58 28.97 -53.74
N LEU A 620 -26.66 30.30 -53.89
CA LEU A 620 -27.84 30.98 -54.41
C LEU A 620 -28.18 30.53 -55.84
N LYS A 621 -27.18 30.38 -56.71
CA LYS A 621 -27.39 29.86 -58.07
C LYS A 621 -27.95 28.43 -58.06
N ARG A 622 -27.37 27.55 -57.25
CA ARG A 622 -27.82 26.16 -57.10
C ARG A 622 -29.23 26.09 -56.55
N ASP A 623 -29.56 26.87 -55.53
CA ASP A 623 -30.88 26.88 -54.90
C ASP A 623 -31.95 27.40 -55.88
N ALA A 624 -31.61 28.42 -56.70
CA ALA A 624 -32.45 28.88 -57.80
C ALA A 624 -32.67 27.78 -58.86
N ALA A 625 -31.61 27.08 -59.28
CA ALA A 625 -31.70 25.96 -60.23
C ALA A 625 -32.56 24.81 -59.67
N ASN A 626 -32.40 24.48 -58.38
CA ASN A 626 -33.23 23.47 -57.71
C ASN A 626 -34.70 23.87 -57.68
N LYS A 627 -35.02 25.15 -57.43
CA LYS A 627 -36.40 25.64 -57.49
C LYS A 627 -37.01 25.42 -58.87
N VAL A 628 -36.30 25.81 -59.94
CA VAL A 628 -36.73 25.57 -61.33
C VAL A 628 -36.92 24.08 -61.61
N TYR A 629 -36.01 23.22 -61.13
CA TYR A 629 -36.14 21.78 -61.26
C TYR A 629 -37.41 21.24 -60.56
N GLN A 630 -37.69 21.67 -59.33
CA GLN A 630 -38.87 21.24 -58.58
C GLN A 630 -40.18 21.69 -59.27
N GLU A 631 -40.24 22.93 -59.76
CA GLU A 631 -41.38 23.45 -60.52
C GLU A 631 -41.63 22.63 -61.79
N ARG A 632 -40.57 22.34 -62.57
CA ARG A 632 -40.67 21.49 -63.76
C ARG A 632 -41.12 20.07 -63.43
N ARG A 633 -40.61 19.50 -62.34
CA ARG A 633 -41.00 18.16 -61.88
C ARG A 633 -42.48 18.11 -61.49
N GLN A 634 -42.95 19.11 -60.74
CA GLN A 634 -44.36 19.22 -60.35
C GLN A 634 -45.29 19.36 -61.56
N ALA A 635 -44.86 20.05 -62.62
CA ALA A 635 -45.63 20.13 -63.88
C ALA A 635 -45.60 18.82 -64.68
N TYR A 636 -44.49 18.06 -64.63
CA TYR A 636 -44.32 16.83 -65.40
C TYR A 636 -45.09 15.62 -64.82
N GLU A 637 -45.14 15.46 -63.50
CA GLU A 637 -45.75 14.28 -62.85
C GLU A 637 -47.25 14.07 -63.18
N PRO A 638 -48.12 15.10 -63.19
CA PRO A 638 -49.52 14.93 -63.60
C PRO A 638 -49.65 14.49 -65.06
N ALA A 639 -48.90 15.12 -65.97
CA ALA A 639 -48.91 14.77 -67.39
C ALA A 639 -48.44 13.33 -67.63
N ARG A 640 -47.42 12.89 -66.90
CA ARG A 640 -46.95 11.49 -66.94
C ARG A 640 -48.02 10.51 -66.46
N ARG A 641 -48.72 10.82 -65.35
CA ARG A 641 -49.80 9.97 -64.82
C ARG A 641 -50.99 9.90 -65.77
N GLU A 642 -51.35 11.02 -66.39
CA GLU A 642 -52.43 11.08 -67.37
C GLU A 642 -52.13 10.21 -68.60
N HIS A 643 -50.89 10.27 -69.11
CA HIS A 643 -50.43 9.38 -70.18
C HIS A 643 -50.54 7.90 -69.80
N GLN A 644 -50.04 7.51 -68.62
CA GLN A 644 -50.12 6.12 -68.14
C GLN A 644 -51.56 5.64 -67.97
N ALA A 645 -52.45 6.51 -67.46
CA ALA A 645 -53.86 6.18 -67.31
C ALA A 645 -54.54 5.98 -68.68
N ALA A 646 -54.18 6.79 -69.68
CA ALA A 646 -54.65 6.62 -71.05
C ALA A 646 -54.19 5.29 -71.67
N GLU A 647 -52.91 4.92 -71.49
CA GLU A 647 -52.37 3.62 -71.94
C GLU A 647 -53.07 2.43 -71.29
N GLN A 648 -53.32 2.49 -69.98
CA GLN A 648 -54.03 1.44 -69.25
C GLN A 648 -55.48 1.29 -69.70
N ARG A 649 -56.18 2.40 -69.94
CA ARG A 649 -57.56 2.38 -70.48
C ARG A 649 -57.59 1.72 -71.85
N LEU A 650 -56.70 2.11 -72.75
CA LEU A 650 -56.58 1.50 -74.08
C LEU A 650 -56.35 -0.01 -73.98
N THR A 651 -55.41 -0.43 -73.13
CA THR A 651 -55.11 -1.86 -72.92
C THR A 651 -56.31 -2.63 -72.39
N ALA A 652 -57.05 -2.06 -71.42
CA ALA A 652 -58.24 -2.69 -70.86
C ALA A 652 -59.39 -2.80 -71.87
N GLU A 653 -59.56 -1.80 -72.74
CA GLU A 653 -60.54 -1.85 -73.83
C GLU A 653 -60.18 -2.94 -74.84
N CYS A 654 -58.91 -3.04 -75.25
CA CYS A 654 -58.45 -4.14 -76.11
C CYS A 654 -58.73 -5.51 -75.49
N ALA A 655 -58.41 -5.70 -74.21
CA ALA A 655 -58.66 -6.97 -73.52
C ALA A 655 -60.16 -7.35 -73.46
N LYS A 656 -61.06 -6.37 -73.28
CA LYS A 656 -62.50 -6.61 -73.32
C LYS A 656 -62.97 -7.05 -74.71
N VAL A 657 -62.43 -6.45 -75.76
CA VAL A 657 -62.71 -6.84 -77.14
C VAL A 657 -62.24 -8.27 -77.40
N ASP A 658 -61.03 -8.63 -76.97
CA ASP A 658 -60.48 -9.98 -77.10
C ASP A 658 -61.33 -11.01 -76.34
N GLN A 659 -61.77 -10.68 -75.12
CA GLN A 659 -62.62 -11.56 -74.33
C GLN A 659 -64.00 -11.75 -74.95
N ALA A 660 -64.61 -10.68 -75.49
CA ALA A 660 -65.87 -10.77 -76.22
C ALA A 660 -65.72 -11.67 -77.46
N HIS A 661 -64.62 -11.51 -78.20
CA HIS A 661 -64.30 -12.35 -79.35
C HIS A 661 -64.15 -13.83 -78.97
N SER A 662 -63.40 -14.12 -77.90
CA SER A 662 -63.23 -15.48 -77.37
C SER A 662 -64.55 -16.11 -76.93
N ASN A 663 -65.41 -15.34 -76.25
CA ASN A 663 -66.73 -15.81 -75.82
C ASN A 663 -67.64 -16.16 -77.00
N VAL A 664 -67.65 -15.34 -78.05
CA VAL A 664 -68.39 -15.65 -79.29
C VAL A 664 -67.85 -16.95 -79.90
N GLY A 665 -66.52 -17.10 -79.99
CA GLY A 665 -65.88 -18.33 -80.45
C GLY A 665 -66.33 -19.57 -79.66
N ARG A 666 -66.37 -19.47 -78.33
CA ARG A 666 -66.81 -20.56 -77.44
C ARG A 666 -68.29 -20.89 -77.62
N ILE A 667 -69.16 -19.89 -77.79
CA ILE A 667 -70.60 -20.11 -78.03
C ILE A 667 -70.82 -20.85 -79.35
N LEU A 668 -70.12 -20.45 -80.42
CA LEU A 668 -70.18 -21.13 -81.72
C LEU A 668 -69.77 -22.60 -81.59
N GLN A 669 -68.69 -22.87 -80.86
CA GLN A 669 -68.16 -24.23 -80.67
C GLN A 669 -69.09 -25.13 -79.81
N GLN A 670 -69.75 -24.58 -78.79
CA GLN A 670 -70.60 -25.35 -77.86
C GLN A 670 -72.03 -25.57 -78.34
N ARG A 671 -72.63 -24.62 -79.08
CA ARG A 671 -74.06 -24.68 -79.44
C ARG A 671 -74.35 -24.99 -80.91
N GLN A 672 -73.55 -24.45 -81.82
CA GLN A 672 -73.78 -24.63 -83.26
C GLN A 672 -73.13 -25.90 -83.80
N TRP A 673 -71.91 -26.24 -83.39
CA TRP A 673 -71.20 -27.41 -83.93
C TRP A 673 -71.93 -28.75 -83.68
N PRO A 674 -72.53 -29.02 -82.51
CA PRO A 674 -73.34 -30.23 -82.32
C PRO A 674 -74.68 -30.20 -83.08
N ALA A 675 -75.24 -29.02 -83.32
CA ALA A 675 -76.46 -28.86 -84.10
C ALA A 675 -76.20 -29.06 -85.61
N PHE A 676 -75.10 -28.52 -86.13
CA PHE A 676 -74.64 -28.78 -87.50
C PHE A 676 -74.33 -30.25 -87.74
N LYS A 677 -73.65 -30.95 -86.81
CA LYS A 677 -73.46 -32.40 -86.91
C LYS A 677 -74.77 -33.19 -86.90
N LYS A 678 -75.80 -32.73 -86.17
CA LYS A 678 -77.13 -33.35 -86.20
C LYS A 678 -77.86 -33.06 -87.51
N LEU A 679 -77.70 -31.87 -88.09
CA LEU A 679 -78.31 -31.49 -89.36
C LEU A 679 -77.66 -32.22 -90.53
N GLU A 680 -76.33 -32.36 -90.53
CA GLU A 680 -75.58 -33.16 -91.51
C GLU A 680 -75.96 -34.65 -91.45
N ALA A 681 -76.29 -35.18 -90.26
CA ALA A 681 -76.84 -36.51 -90.10
C ALA A 681 -78.27 -36.66 -90.68
N VAL A 682 -79.10 -35.61 -90.59
CA VAL A 682 -80.47 -35.58 -91.15
C VAL A 682 -80.45 -35.35 -92.67
N GLU A 683 -79.59 -34.48 -93.19
CA GLU A 683 -79.42 -34.27 -94.65
C GLU A 683 -78.91 -35.54 -95.35
N LYS A 684 -78.04 -36.31 -94.69
CA LYS A 684 -77.61 -37.62 -95.20
C LYS A 684 -78.76 -38.63 -95.23
N GLU A 685 -79.69 -38.55 -94.26
CA GLU A 685 -80.89 -39.40 -94.21
C GLU A 685 -81.95 -39.00 -95.27
N ILE A 686 -82.02 -37.72 -95.65
CA ILE A 686 -82.89 -37.20 -96.73
C ILE A 686 -82.30 -37.51 -98.12
N ALA A 687 -80.98 -37.43 -98.30
CA ALA A 687 -80.32 -37.79 -99.57
C ALA A 687 -80.44 -39.29 -99.91
N GLU A 688 -80.63 -40.17 -98.93
CA GLU A 688 -80.88 -41.61 -99.13
C GLU A 688 -82.37 -41.95 -99.39
N LYS A 689 -83.29 -41.00 -99.22
CA LYS A 689 -84.75 -41.16 -99.37
C LYS A 689 -85.33 -40.09 -100.31
N GLY A 690 -85.19 -40.27 -101.62
CA GLY A 690 -85.52 -39.25 -102.62
C GLY A 690 -87.02 -38.94 -102.80
N GLU A 691 -87.37 -37.65 -102.80
CA GLU A 691 -88.52 -36.99 -103.45
C GLU A 691 -88.17 -35.48 -103.63
N THR A 692 -88.59 -34.89 -104.76
CA THR A 692 -88.03 -33.69 -105.46
C THR A 692 -87.89 -32.40 -104.68
#